data_AF-A0AAD6WJT4-F1
#
_entry.id   AF-A0AAD6WJT4-F1
#
_cell.length_a   1.000
_cell.length_b   1.000
_cell.length_c   1.000
_cell.angle_alpha   90.00
_cell.angle_beta   90.00
_cell.angle_gamma   90.00
#
_symmetry.space_group_name_H-M   'P 1'
#
loop_
_entity.id
_entity.type
_entity.pdbx_description
1 polymer ?
#
loop_
_entity_poly.entity_id
_entity_poly.type
_entity_poly.pdbx_seq_one_letter_code
_entity_poly.pdbx_strand_id
1 'polypeptide(L)'
;MRIEVERKTNQLAEREFESHIRQKQSELYGIEQQIKVLNREKDILAGDSEDRVKLSLKKVELENHKKKHRKIIDECKDKIRGVLKGRLPPDKDLKKEITQTLRALGMEFDDLNMKSREAEKEVNVLQMKIQEVNNNLSKQRKDMDSRRRFIESKLQSLDQLSFSVDLYLKALESSKEKRDVQKSKYNIADGMRQMFDPFERVARAHHVCPCCERPFSAEEEDEFVKKQRVKAASSAEHMKVLSMESSNADTLFQQLDKLRMVYEEYTKIGKETIPLAEKNLSELTEELEQKSQALDDVLGVLAQTKAEKDSVEALVQPVETADRLFQEIQSWQKQVDDLEYKLDFRGQGVRTMEEVQSELSSLQGTKDNLHNEVEKLRDEQRYMENDLSHIQIRWHALREEKVTAANMLRDVKKSEEELERLVEEKHQVELEEKHLAEAVGPLSREKEKLQGEHNELKGQLEREYEEQKKQLDDFKQEVDTLVRIASKIREYYNLKKGERLKEMQEKLSLSESQLQGCDARKQEILAELNDSKNAVRSQDNLRRSIEDNLNYRKIKAEVEELTREIESLEERILKIGGFSSFEAELAKLLQERERLLSELNRFRGTMSVYQNNISKNKIDLKQVQYKDIDKRYFDQLIQLKTTEMANKDLDRYYNALDK
;
A
#
# COMPACT_ATOMS: atom_id res chain seq x y z
N MET A 1 -96.40 -9.66 -61.89
CA MET A 1 -96.61 -9.97 -60.45
C MET A 1 -97.48 -8.95 -59.71
N ARG A 2 -97.03 -7.78 -59.21
CA ARG A 2 -97.95 -6.86 -58.46
C ARG A 2 -99.15 -6.38 -59.29
N ILE A 3 -98.89 -5.89 -60.51
CA ILE A 3 -99.91 -5.48 -61.49
C ILE A 3 -100.83 -6.65 -61.88
N GLU A 4 -100.33 -7.87 -61.78
CA GLU A 4 -101.02 -9.10 -62.18
C GLU A 4 -101.94 -9.61 -61.07
N VAL A 5 -101.53 -9.49 -59.80
CA VAL A 5 -102.39 -9.65 -58.62
C VAL A 5 -103.52 -8.62 -58.66
N GLU A 6 -103.22 -7.34 -58.91
CA GLU A 6 -104.23 -6.29 -59.02
C GLU A 6 -105.22 -6.56 -60.17
N ARG A 7 -104.74 -6.99 -61.34
CA ARG A 7 -105.59 -7.37 -62.49
C ARG A 7 -106.51 -8.55 -62.18
N LYS A 8 -105.99 -9.61 -61.55
CA LYS A 8 -106.77 -10.81 -61.18
C LYS A 8 -107.77 -10.53 -60.06
N THR A 9 -107.42 -9.65 -59.12
CA THR A 9 -108.33 -9.16 -58.07
C THR A 9 -109.52 -8.42 -58.68
N ASN A 10 -109.28 -7.54 -59.66
CA ASN A 10 -110.34 -6.82 -60.36
C ASN A 10 -111.23 -7.74 -61.21
N GLN A 11 -110.64 -8.72 -61.92
CA GLN A 11 -111.40 -9.72 -62.69
C GLN A 11 -112.32 -10.59 -61.82
N LEU A 12 -111.91 -10.86 -60.58
CA LEU A 12 -112.70 -11.61 -59.61
C LEU A 12 -113.86 -10.76 -59.06
N ALA A 13 -113.65 -9.46 -58.89
CA ALA A 13 -114.67 -8.51 -58.46
C ALA A 13 -115.75 -8.24 -59.54
N GLU A 14 -115.35 -8.13 -60.82
CA GLU A 14 -116.26 -7.82 -61.94
C GLU A 14 -117.29 -8.92 -62.25
N ARG A 15 -117.01 -10.19 -61.92
CA ARG A 15 -117.92 -11.30 -62.22
C ARG A 15 -119.11 -11.39 -61.26
N GLU A 16 -119.12 -10.60 -60.18
CA GLU A 16 -120.20 -10.55 -59.19
C GLU A 16 -120.71 -11.94 -58.78
N PHE A 17 -119.79 -12.91 -58.61
CA PHE A 17 -120.13 -14.30 -58.32
C PHE A 17 -121.08 -14.40 -57.12
N GLU A 18 -120.86 -13.60 -56.08
CA GLU A 18 -121.74 -13.56 -54.92
C GLU A 18 -123.18 -13.14 -55.24
N SER A 19 -123.40 -12.21 -56.18
CA SER A 19 -124.74 -11.76 -56.57
C SER A 19 -125.49 -12.87 -57.32
N HIS A 20 -124.83 -13.49 -58.32
CA HIS A 20 -125.39 -14.59 -59.10
C HIS A 20 -125.59 -15.87 -58.28
N ILE A 21 -124.65 -16.16 -57.37
CA ILE A 21 -124.77 -17.26 -56.43
C ILE A 21 -125.93 -16.99 -55.46
N ARG A 22 -126.11 -15.77 -54.93
CA ARG A 22 -127.25 -15.43 -54.03
C ARG A 22 -128.61 -15.53 -54.72
N GLN A 23 -128.71 -15.14 -55.99
CA GLN A 23 -129.94 -15.27 -56.76
C GLN A 23 -130.33 -16.74 -56.97
N LYS A 24 -129.40 -17.57 -57.46
CA LYS A 24 -129.62 -19.02 -57.63
C LYS A 24 -129.77 -19.74 -56.30
N GLN A 25 -129.10 -19.29 -55.24
CA GLN A 25 -129.27 -19.77 -53.86
C GLN A 25 -130.62 -19.41 -53.27
N SER A 26 -131.29 -18.34 -53.70
CA SER A 26 -132.65 -18.02 -53.23
C SER A 26 -133.68 -18.97 -53.85
N GLU A 27 -133.49 -19.36 -55.11
CA GLU A 27 -134.27 -20.41 -55.78
C GLU A 27 -133.95 -21.79 -55.18
N LEU A 28 -132.66 -22.08 -54.95
CA LEU A 28 -132.20 -23.25 -54.20
C LEU A 28 -132.74 -23.24 -52.77
N TYR A 29 -132.89 -22.10 -52.09
CA TYR A 29 -133.43 -22.02 -50.73
C TYR A 29 -134.90 -22.41 -50.69
N GLY A 30 -135.69 -22.12 -51.72
CA GLY A 30 -137.06 -22.59 -51.84
C GLY A 30 -137.16 -24.12 -51.92
N ILE A 31 -136.31 -24.74 -52.75
CA ILE A 31 -136.22 -26.21 -52.91
C ILE A 31 -135.52 -26.86 -51.70
N GLU A 32 -134.49 -26.21 -51.16
CA GLU A 32 -133.76 -26.62 -49.99
C GLU A 32 -134.61 -26.51 -48.74
N GLN A 33 -135.57 -25.59 -48.60
CA GLN A 33 -136.39 -25.56 -47.39
C GLN A 33 -137.36 -26.75 -47.33
N GLN A 34 -137.67 -27.32 -48.49
CA GLN A 34 -138.37 -28.60 -48.61
C GLN A 34 -137.41 -29.78 -48.32
N ILE A 35 -136.14 -29.69 -48.73
CA ILE A 35 -135.09 -30.71 -48.47
C ILE A 35 -134.45 -30.61 -47.07
N LYS A 36 -134.43 -29.44 -46.41
CA LYS A 36 -133.80 -29.15 -45.10
C LYS A 36 -134.63 -29.67 -43.96
N VAL A 37 -135.94 -29.75 -44.11
CA VAL A 37 -136.77 -30.51 -43.19
C VAL A 37 -136.34 -31.99 -43.21
N LEU A 38 -135.89 -32.50 -44.37
CA LEU A 38 -135.45 -33.89 -44.57
C LEU A 38 -133.95 -34.16 -44.29
N ASN A 39 -133.06 -33.16 -44.43
CA ASN A 39 -131.61 -33.31 -44.21
C ASN A 39 -131.10 -32.77 -42.86
N ARG A 40 -131.89 -32.01 -42.09
CA ARG A 40 -131.50 -31.54 -40.74
C ARG A 40 -131.19 -32.66 -39.74
N GLU A 41 -131.58 -33.90 -40.04
CA GLU A 41 -131.19 -35.06 -39.23
C GLU A 41 -129.79 -35.62 -39.54
N LYS A 42 -129.20 -35.30 -40.70
CA LYS A 42 -127.95 -35.93 -41.17
C LYS A 42 -126.67 -35.24 -40.69
N ASP A 43 -126.66 -33.91 -40.63
CA ASP A 43 -125.42 -33.13 -40.59
C ASP A 43 -124.94 -32.71 -39.17
N ILE A 44 -125.50 -33.27 -38.10
CA ILE A 44 -125.06 -32.99 -36.71
C ILE A 44 -123.71 -33.69 -36.36
N LEU A 45 -123.14 -34.53 -37.22
CA LEU A 45 -122.07 -35.48 -36.85
C LEU A 45 -120.61 -35.15 -37.26
N ALA A 46 -120.28 -34.03 -37.94
CA ALA A 46 -118.95 -33.86 -38.55
C ALA A 46 -117.98 -32.85 -37.89
N GLY A 47 -118.36 -32.11 -36.83
CA GLY A 47 -117.59 -30.95 -36.35
C GLY A 47 -116.63 -31.10 -35.15
N ASP A 48 -116.65 -32.20 -34.38
CA ASP A 48 -115.98 -32.27 -33.05
C ASP A 48 -114.50 -32.77 -33.07
N SER A 49 -113.95 -33.14 -34.22
CA SER A 49 -112.65 -33.86 -34.29
C SER A 49 -111.40 -32.96 -34.43
N GLU A 50 -111.52 -31.77 -35.01
CA GLU A 50 -110.37 -30.93 -35.36
C GLU A 50 -109.76 -30.15 -34.17
N ASP A 51 -110.60 -29.68 -33.25
CA ASP A 51 -110.15 -28.80 -32.16
C ASP A 51 -109.45 -29.58 -31.02
N ARG A 52 -109.67 -30.89 -30.91
CA ARG A 52 -109.00 -31.75 -29.92
C ARG A 52 -107.53 -32.06 -30.25
N VAL A 53 -107.12 -31.97 -31.52
CA VAL A 53 -105.73 -32.28 -31.95
C VAL A 53 -104.76 -31.13 -31.65
N LYS A 54 -105.22 -29.87 -31.72
CA LYS A 54 -104.37 -28.70 -31.45
C LYS A 54 -104.02 -28.54 -29.96
N LEU A 55 -104.95 -28.89 -29.08
CA LEU A 55 -104.74 -28.82 -27.62
C LEU A 55 -103.71 -29.85 -27.12
N SER A 56 -103.63 -31.02 -27.74
CA SER A 56 -102.70 -32.09 -27.31
C SER A 56 -101.24 -31.77 -27.61
N LEU A 57 -100.93 -31.19 -28.77
CA LEU A 57 -99.57 -30.85 -29.19
C LEU A 57 -98.92 -29.78 -28.28
N LYS A 58 -99.66 -28.72 -27.94
CA LYS A 58 -99.16 -27.62 -27.09
C LYS A 58 -98.87 -28.06 -25.66
N LYS A 59 -99.63 -29.03 -25.13
CA LYS A 59 -99.35 -29.64 -23.81
C LYS A 59 -98.05 -30.45 -23.81
N VAL A 60 -97.70 -31.12 -24.90
CA VAL A 60 -96.47 -31.91 -25.02
C VAL A 60 -95.23 -31.00 -25.07
N GLU A 61 -95.29 -29.90 -25.82
CA GLU A 61 -94.17 -28.94 -25.92
C GLU A 61 -93.87 -28.26 -24.57
N LEU A 62 -94.90 -27.85 -23.84
CA LEU A 62 -94.77 -27.27 -22.50
C LEU A 62 -94.09 -28.22 -21.51
N GLU A 63 -94.45 -29.51 -21.53
CA GLU A 63 -93.84 -30.50 -20.63
C GLU A 63 -92.36 -30.78 -20.99
N ASN A 64 -92.01 -30.72 -22.27
CA ASN A 64 -90.62 -30.87 -22.71
C ASN A 64 -89.72 -29.71 -22.24
N HIS A 65 -90.19 -28.46 -22.29
CA HIS A 65 -89.44 -27.32 -21.74
C HIS A 65 -89.32 -27.39 -20.21
N LYS A 66 -90.38 -27.79 -19.50
CA LYS A 66 -90.33 -28.04 -18.03
C LYS A 66 -89.33 -29.13 -17.65
N LYS A 67 -89.16 -30.18 -18.47
CA LYS A 67 -88.14 -31.22 -18.26
C LYS A 67 -86.72 -30.72 -18.47
N LYS A 68 -86.47 -29.95 -19.54
CA LYS A 68 -85.14 -29.37 -19.83
C LYS A 68 -84.69 -28.39 -18.74
N HIS A 69 -85.59 -27.51 -18.29
CA HIS A 69 -85.32 -26.58 -17.19
C HIS A 69 -84.95 -27.31 -15.90
N ARG A 70 -85.76 -28.30 -15.48
CA ARG A 70 -85.49 -29.11 -14.28
C ARG A 70 -84.12 -29.80 -14.34
N LYS A 71 -83.76 -30.38 -15.50
CA LYS A 71 -82.47 -31.05 -15.68
C LYS A 71 -81.27 -30.12 -15.41
N ILE A 72 -81.29 -28.90 -15.93
CA ILE A 72 -80.19 -27.93 -15.74
C ILE A 72 -80.10 -27.48 -14.28
N ILE A 73 -81.25 -27.22 -13.64
CA ILE A 73 -81.29 -26.83 -12.22
C ILE A 73 -80.80 -27.97 -11.33
N ASP A 74 -81.24 -29.21 -11.56
CA ASP A 74 -80.82 -30.37 -10.77
C ASP A 74 -79.31 -30.66 -10.92
N GLU A 75 -78.74 -30.49 -12.12
CA GLU A 75 -77.30 -30.63 -12.37
C GLU A 75 -76.45 -29.56 -11.67
N CYS A 76 -76.99 -28.36 -11.48
CA CYS A 76 -76.27 -27.23 -10.88
C CYS A 76 -76.58 -27.02 -9.39
N LYS A 77 -77.60 -27.69 -8.85
CA LYS A 77 -78.18 -27.45 -7.53
C LYS A 77 -77.17 -27.50 -6.39
N ASP A 78 -76.30 -28.50 -6.37
CA ASP A 78 -75.33 -28.67 -5.29
C ASP A 78 -74.19 -27.65 -5.38
N LYS A 79 -73.80 -27.26 -6.60
CA LYS A 79 -72.81 -26.20 -6.83
C LYS A 79 -73.36 -24.82 -6.46
N ILE A 80 -74.62 -24.53 -6.82
CA ILE A 80 -75.33 -23.32 -6.42
C ILE A 80 -75.44 -23.24 -4.89
N ARG A 81 -75.77 -24.35 -4.23
CA ARG A 81 -75.78 -24.41 -2.76
C ARG A 81 -74.39 -24.19 -2.17
N GLY A 82 -73.34 -24.74 -2.76
CA GLY A 82 -71.96 -24.50 -2.33
C GLY A 82 -71.61 -23.00 -2.34
N VAL A 83 -71.91 -22.33 -3.45
CA VAL A 83 -71.61 -20.90 -3.66
C VAL A 83 -72.50 -19.97 -2.82
N LEU A 84 -73.79 -20.28 -2.67
CA LEU A 84 -74.75 -19.45 -1.94
C LEU A 84 -74.94 -19.85 -0.47
N LYS A 85 -73.90 -20.47 0.13
CA LYS A 85 -73.88 -20.85 1.56
C LYS A 85 -75.09 -21.70 1.98
N GLY A 86 -75.46 -22.67 1.15
CA GLY A 86 -76.53 -23.65 1.37
C GLY A 86 -77.90 -23.25 0.82
N ARG A 87 -78.06 -22.04 0.27
CA ARG A 87 -79.35 -21.56 -0.28
C ARG A 87 -79.55 -21.96 -1.74
N LEU A 88 -80.82 -22.21 -2.11
CA LEU A 88 -81.27 -22.36 -3.49
C LEU A 88 -82.39 -21.34 -3.72
N PRO A 89 -82.11 -20.21 -4.41
CA PRO A 89 -83.11 -19.19 -4.70
C PRO A 89 -84.24 -19.70 -5.60
N PRO A 90 -85.40 -19.04 -5.62
CA PRO A 90 -86.43 -19.28 -6.64
C PRO A 90 -85.86 -19.05 -8.05
N ASP A 91 -86.32 -19.83 -9.03
CA ASP A 91 -85.84 -19.80 -10.42
C ASP A 91 -85.82 -18.38 -11.02
N LYS A 92 -86.75 -17.52 -10.61
CA LYS A 92 -86.88 -16.12 -11.04
C LYS A 92 -85.73 -15.20 -10.57
N ASP A 93 -85.11 -15.51 -9.43
CA ASP A 93 -84.10 -14.65 -8.78
C ASP A 93 -82.69 -15.25 -8.85
N LEU A 94 -82.56 -16.52 -9.25
CA LEU A 94 -81.31 -17.29 -9.32
C LEU A 94 -80.20 -16.57 -10.11
N LYS A 95 -80.50 -16.03 -11.28
CA LYS A 95 -79.53 -15.28 -12.11
C LYS A 95 -79.00 -14.03 -11.42
N LYS A 96 -79.85 -13.31 -10.69
CA LYS A 96 -79.47 -12.07 -10.00
C LYS A 96 -78.54 -12.37 -8.84
N GLU A 97 -78.85 -13.37 -8.01
CA GLU A 97 -78.04 -13.73 -6.84
C GLU A 97 -76.65 -14.26 -7.24
N ILE A 98 -76.55 -15.09 -8.27
CA ILE A 98 -75.25 -15.59 -8.78
C ILE A 98 -74.40 -14.43 -9.33
N THR A 99 -75.01 -13.52 -10.10
CA THR A 99 -74.30 -12.35 -10.66
C THR A 99 -73.83 -11.39 -9.56
N GLN A 100 -74.63 -11.17 -8.51
CA GLN A 100 -74.25 -10.36 -7.35
C GLN A 100 -73.10 -10.99 -6.57
N THR A 101 -73.14 -12.30 -6.35
CA THR A 101 -72.08 -13.05 -5.66
C THR A 101 -70.77 -12.99 -6.44
N LEU A 102 -70.82 -13.15 -7.77
CA LEU A 102 -69.65 -13.02 -8.64
C LEU A 102 -69.03 -11.62 -8.59
N ARG A 103 -69.85 -10.56 -8.57
CA ARG A 103 -69.36 -9.18 -8.43
C ARG A 103 -68.71 -8.94 -7.07
N ALA A 104 -69.33 -9.42 -5.98
CA ALA A 104 -68.78 -9.27 -4.64
C ALA A 104 -67.41 -9.96 -4.51
N LEU A 105 -67.30 -11.22 -4.96
CA LEU A 105 -66.03 -11.96 -4.99
C LEU A 105 -65.01 -11.32 -5.94
N GLY A 106 -65.46 -10.71 -7.05
CA GLY A 106 -64.60 -9.96 -7.96
C GLY A 106 -63.94 -8.76 -7.27
N MET A 107 -64.73 -7.96 -6.54
CA MET A 107 -64.21 -6.81 -5.79
C MET A 107 -63.27 -7.23 -4.65
N GLU A 108 -63.60 -8.30 -3.93
CA GLU A 108 -62.75 -8.85 -2.86
C GLU A 108 -61.42 -9.39 -3.41
N PHE A 109 -61.46 -10.10 -4.54
CA PHE A 109 -60.26 -10.56 -5.23
C PHE A 109 -59.36 -9.39 -5.66
N ASP A 110 -59.95 -8.34 -6.25
CA ASP A 110 -59.17 -7.18 -6.71
C ASP A 110 -58.53 -6.42 -5.54
N ASP A 111 -59.25 -6.25 -4.41
CA ASP A 111 -58.73 -5.64 -3.18
C ASP A 111 -57.59 -6.47 -2.57
N LEU A 112 -57.76 -7.79 -2.44
CA LEU A 112 -56.72 -8.70 -1.95
C LEU A 112 -55.50 -8.73 -2.88
N ASN A 113 -55.71 -8.67 -4.19
CA ASN A 113 -54.62 -8.63 -5.18
C ASN A 113 -53.82 -7.33 -5.07
N MET A 114 -54.48 -6.20 -4.82
CA MET A 114 -53.81 -4.93 -4.53
C MET A 114 -52.98 -5.00 -3.24
N LYS A 115 -53.56 -5.51 -2.15
CA LYS A 115 -52.86 -5.71 -0.87
C LYS A 115 -51.66 -6.66 -0.99
N SER A 116 -51.80 -7.73 -1.77
CA SER A 116 -50.69 -8.67 -2.05
C SER A 116 -49.53 -7.97 -2.75
N ARG A 117 -49.79 -7.14 -3.77
CA ARG A 117 -48.76 -6.36 -4.47
C ARG A 117 -48.09 -5.32 -3.57
N GLU A 118 -48.84 -4.71 -2.66
CA GLU A 118 -48.29 -3.77 -1.67
C GLU A 118 -47.37 -4.49 -0.68
N ALA A 119 -47.81 -5.62 -0.11
CA ALA A 119 -47.00 -6.45 0.77
C ALA A 119 -45.73 -6.99 0.06
N GLU A 120 -45.84 -7.39 -1.21
CA GLU A 120 -44.69 -7.83 -2.02
C GLU A 120 -43.67 -6.70 -2.22
N LYS A 121 -44.12 -5.46 -2.43
CA LYS A 121 -43.22 -4.29 -2.49
C LYS A 121 -42.52 -4.06 -1.16
N GLU A 122 -43.21 -4.17 -0.02
CA GLU A 122 -42.60 -4.02 1.30
C GLU A 122 -41.51 -5.06 1.55
N VAL A 123 -41.78 -6.34 1.23
CA VAL A 123 -40.81 -7.44 1.31
C VAL A 123 -39.59 -7.14 0.42
N ASN A 124 -39.80 -6.73 -0.82
CA ASN A 124 -38.71 -6.38 -1.74
C ASN A 124 -37.85 -5.21 -1.22
N VAL A 125 -38.47 -4.18 -0.63
CA VAL A 125 -37.74 -3.05 -0.03
C VAL A 125 -36.88 -3.52 1.15
N LEU A 126 -37.40 -4.39 2.02
CA LEU A 126 -36.65 -4.94 3.14
C LEU A 126 -35.49 -5.83 2.67
N GLN A 127 -35.68 -6.66 1.65
CA GLN A 127 -34.61 -7.45 1.04
C GLN A 127 -33.48 -6.57 0.50
N MET A 128 -33.81 -5.48 -0.19
CA MET A 128 -32.81 -4.53 -0.70
C MET A 128 -32.04 -3.85 0.45
N LYS A 129 -32.73 -3.44 1.52
CA LYS A 129 -32.09 -2.86 2.71
C LYS A 129 -31.15 -3.86 3.40
N ILE A 130 -31.58 -5.11 3.56
CA ILE A 130 -30.75 -6.20 4.11
C ILE A 130 -29.50 -6.41 3.26
N GLN A 131 -29.64 -6.41 1.93
CA GLN A 131 -28.52 -6.55 1.02
C GLN A 131 -27.53 -5.37 1.15
N GLU A 132 -28.03 -4.14 1.28
CA GLU A 132 -27.21 -2.95 1.51
C GLU A 132 -26.45 -3.02 2.83
N VAL A 133 -27.12 -3.38 3.93
CA VAL A 133 -26.49 -3.54 5.26
C VAL A 133 -25.44 -4.65 5.22
N ASN A 134 -25.71 -5.79 4.58
CA ASN A 134 -24.74 -6.87 4.41
C ASN A 134 -23.50 -6.43 3.61
N ASN A 135 -23.70 -5.66 2.53
CA ASN A 135 -22.60 -5.09 1.75
C ASN A 135 -21.76 -4.12 2.61
N ASN A 136 -22.41 -3.30 3.43
CA ASN A 136 -21.73 -2.38 4.35
C ASN A 136 -20.98 -3.12 5.46
N LEU A 137 -21.56 -4.18 6.05
CA LEU A 137 -20.88 -5.06 7.00
C LEU A 137 -19.65 -5.72 6.39
N SER A 138 -19.74 -6.23 5.15
CA SER A 138 -18.61 -6.79 4.42
C SER A 138 -17.48 -5.78 4.25
N LYS A 139 -17.81 -4.53 3.89
CA LYS A 139 -16.83 -3.43 3.78
C LYS A 139 -16.19 -3.12 5.13
N GLN A 140 -16.98 -2.99 6.19
CA GLN A 140 -16.49 -2.69 7.54
C GLN A 140 -15.58 -3.81 8.09
N ARG A 141 -15.93 -5.08 7.86
CA ARG A 141 -15.09 -6.23 8.23
C ARG A 141 -13.76 -6.22 7.48
N LYS A 142 -13.77 -5.92 6.17
CA LYS A 142 -12.54 -5.78 5.37
C LYS A 142 -11.67 -4.61 5.84
N ASP A 143 -12.28 -3.46 6.15
CA ASP A 143 -11.57 -2.29 6.67
C ASP A 143 -10.93 -2.60 8.04
N MET A 144 -11.68 -3.21 8.95
CA MET A 144 -11.19 -3.69 10.24
C MET A 144 -10.01 -4.67 10.09
N ASP A 145 -10.12 -5.67 9.21
CA ASP A 145 -9.04 -6.62 8.92
C ASP A 145 -7.81 -5.93 8.31
N SER A 146 -8.00 -4.93 7.43
CA SER A 146 -6.89 -4.20 6.81
C SER A 146 -6.11 -3.38 7.84
N ARG A 147 -6.81 -2.72 8.76
CA ARG A 147 -6.25 -1.98 9.89
C ARG A 147 -5.54 -2.93 10.86
N ARG A 148 -6.15 -4.10 11.15
CA ARG A 148 -5.52 -5.17 11.95
C ARG A 148 -4.17 -5.57 11.38
N ARG A 149 -4.13 -5.94 10.09
CA ARG A 149 -2.90 -6.36 9.39
C ARG A 149 -1.85 -5.25 9.35
N PHE A 150 -2.27 -4.00 9.20
CA PHE A 150 -1.36 -2.86 9.22
C PHE A 150 -0.70 -2.70 10.60
N ILE A 151 -1.49 -2.76 11.68
CA ILE A 151 -0.99 -2.69 13.06
C ILE A 151 -0.06 -3.87 13.34
N GLU A 152 -0.48 -5.11 13.03
CA GLU A 152 0.33 -6.33 13.20
C GLU A 152 1.66 -6.26 12.44
N SER A 153 1.63 -5.85 11.17
CA SER A 153 2.85 -5.72 10.35
C SER A 153 3.83 -4.70 10.94
N LYS A 154 3.33 -3.57 11.44
CA LYS A 154 4.18 -2.57 12.09
C LYS A 154 4.72 -3.07 13.43
N LEU A 155 3.89 -3.71 14.25
CA LEU A 155 4.35 -4.30 15.51
C LEU A 155 5.43 -5.38 15.27
N GLN A 156 5.24 -6.24 14.27
CA GLN A 156 6.21 -7.26 13.90
C GLN A 156 7.55 -6.66 13.43
N SER A 157 7.50 -5.54 12.70
CA SER A 157 8.71 -4.84 12.25
C SER A 157 9.50 -4.16 13.38
N LEU A 158 8.85 -3.84 14.50
CA LEU A 158 9.43 -3.06 15.59
C LEU A 158 10.09 -3.92 16.68
N ASP A 159 9.65 -5.17 16.89
CA ASP A 159 10.08 -5.92 18.08
C ASP A 159 10.35 -7.42 17.85
N GLN A 160 10.46 -7.87 16.59
CA GLN A 160 10.83 -9.26 16.15
C GLN A 160 9.99 -10.43 16.74
N LEU A 161 9.11 -10.17 17.70
CA LEU A 161 8.15 -11.10 18.29
C LEU A 161 6.78 -10.90 17.62
N SER A 162 6.02 -11.99 17.51
CA SER A 162 4.67 -11.96 16.92
C SER A 162 3.68 -11.34 17.89
N PHE A 163 3.44 -10.04 17.78
CA PHE A 163 2.42 -9.36 18.56
C PHE A 163 1.05 -9.44 17.86
N SER A 164 0.03 -9.83 18.61
CA SER A 164 -1.38 -9.59 18.28
C SER A 164 -1.72 -8.10 18.47
N VAL A 165 -2.65 -7.57 17.68
CA VAL A 165 -3.25 -6.23 17.89
C VAL A 165 -3.76 -6.03 19.32
N ASP A 166 -4.21 -7.10 19.99
CA ASP A 166 -4.71 -7.02 21.37
C ASP A 166 -3.65 -6.59 22.40
N LEU A 167 -2.37 -6.75 22.07
CA LEU A 167 -1.24 -6.39 22.92
C LEU A 167 -0.71 -4.98 22.65
N TYR A 168 -1.25 -4.27 21.66
CA TYR A 168 -0.79 -2.94 21.26
C TYR A 168 -0.72 -1.95 22.45
N LEU A 169 -1.79 -1.85 23.24
CA LEU A 169 -1.85 -0.92 24.37
C LEU A 169 -0.76 -1.22 25.42
N LYS A 170 -0.52 -2.50 25.69
CA LYS A 170 0.55 -2.94 26.62
C LYS A 170 1.94 -2.62 26.07
N ALA A 171 2.14 -2.81 24.76
CA ALA A 171 3.41 -2.49 24.09
C ALA A 171 3.68 -0.98 24.10
N LEU A 172 2.65 -0.16 23.84
CA LEU A 172 2.74 1.30 23.91
C LEU A 172 3.10 1.77 25.32
N GLU A 173 2.46 1.23 26.35
CA GLU A 173 2.72 1.59 27.75
C GLU A 173 4.12 1.16 28.20
N SER A 174 4.55 -0.08 27.89
CA SER A 174 5.90 -0.54 28.19
C SER A 174 6.98 0.27 27.46
N SER A 175 6.73 0.67 26.21
CA SER A 175 7.66 1.54 25.47
C SER A 175 7.75 2.94 26.08
N LYS A 176 6.63 3.49 26.55
CA LYS A 176 6.58 4.78 27.26
C LYS A 176 7.41 4.72 28.55
N GLU A 177 7.23 3.68 29.36
CA GLU A 177 8.00 3.47 30.58
C GLU A 177 9.50 3.33 30.30
N LYS A 178 9.89 2.52 29.30
CA LYS A 178 11.28 2.37 28.87
C LYS A 178 11.91 3.70 28.45
N ARG A 179 11.17 4.51 27.66
CA ARG A 179 11.60 5.86 27.26
C ARG A 179 11.81 6.75 28.48
N ASP A 180 10.84 6.80 29.40
CA ASP A 180 10.90 7.68 30.57
C ASP A 180 12.06 7.30 31.50
N VAL A 181 12.31 6.00 31.69
CA VAL A 181 13.46 5.49 32.45
C VAL A 181 14.78 5.87 31.77
N GLN A 182 14.93 5.65 30.47
CA GLN A 182 16.19 5.93 29.77
C GLN A 182 16.47 7.43 29.66
N LYS A 183 15.44 8.23 29.43
CA LYS A 183 15.53 9.69 29.44
C LYS A 183 15.91 10.22 30.82
N SER A 184 15.36 9.64 31.89
CA SER A 184 15.74 9.97 33.27
C SER A 184 17.21 9.65 33.55
N LYS A 185 17.68 8.44 33.18
CA LYS A 185 19.10 8.05 33.33
C LYS A 185 20.03 8.99 32.56
N TYR A 186 19.68 9.33 31.32
CA TYR A 186 20.41 10.29 30.51
C TYR A 186 20.48 11.67 31.18
N ASN A 187 19.34 12.22 31.60
CA ASN A 187 19.26 13.54 32.24
C ASN A 187 20.06 13.60 33.55
N ILE A 188 20.03 12.54 34.37
CA ILE A 188 20.82 12.45 35.60
C ILE A 188 22.32 12.43 35.27
N ALA A 189 22.73 11.63 34.29
CA ALA A 189 24.13 11.55 33.86
C ALA A 189 24.63 12.86 33.24
N ASP A 190 23.79 13.53 32.42
CA ASP A 190 24.10 14.84 31.84
C ASP A 190 24.24 15.91 32.92
N GLY A 191 23.28 15.99 33.82
CA GLY A 191 23.30 16.91 34.94
C GLY A 191 24.56 16.76 35.78
N MET A 192 24.92 15.51 36.14
CA MET A 192 26.17 15.23 36.86
C MET A 192 27.41 15.68 36.06
N ARG A 193 27.43 15.44 34.74
CA ARG A 193 28.55 15.82 33.87
C ARG A 193 28.73 17.34 33.80
N GLN A 194 27.63 18.08 33.71
CA GLN A 194 27.63 19.54 33.67
C GLN A 194 28.18 20.17 34.95
N MET A 195 28.19 19.45 36.09
CA MET A 195 28.75 19.94 37.36
C MET A 195 30.28 19.83 37.44
N PHE A 196 30.94 18.97 36.66
CA PHE A 196 32.38 18.71 36.81
C PHE A 196 33.26 19.92 36.48
N ASP A 197 32.96 20.65 35.39
CA ASP A 197 33.72 21.83 34.99
C ASP A 197 33.50 23.03 35.94
N PRO A 198 32.27 23.38 36.36
CA PRO A 198 32.05 24.35 37.43
C PRO A 198 32.76 24.01 38.74
N PHE A 199 32.73 22.74 39.17
CA PHE A 199 33.41 22.31 40.40
C PHE A 199 34.93 22.45 40.31
N GLU A 200 35.52 22.14 39.15
CA GLU A 200 36.94 22.38 38.90
C GLU A 200 37.27 23.88 38.97
N ARG A 201 36.47 24.74 38.32
CA ARG A 201 36.69 26.20 38.31
C ARG A 201 36.60 26.80 39.70
N VAL A 202 35.61 26.41 40.50
CA VAL A 202 35.43 26.92 41.87
C VAL A 202 36.59 26.49 42.76
N ALA A 203 37.02 25.22 42.68
CA ALA A 203 38.16 24.71 43.43
C ALA A 203 39.47 25.47 43.10
N ARG A 204 39.73 25.76 41.81
CA ARG A 204 40.92 26.52 41.37
C ARG A 204 40.88 28.01 41.70
N ALA A 205 39.70 28.62 41.72
CA ALA A 205 39.55 30.06 41.94
C ALA A 205 39.52 30.46 43.42
N HIS A 206 38.96 29.61 44.29
CA HIS A 206 38.73 29.93 45.70
C HIS A 206 39.45 29.00 46.67
N HIS A 207 40.13 27.95 46.18
CA HIS A 207 40.86 26.98 46.99
C HIS A 207 40.01 26.30 48.09
N VAL A 208 38.72 26.11 47.82
CA VAL A 208 37.74 25.47 48.72
C VAL A 208 36.93 24.39 48.01
N CYS A 209 36.40 23.43 48.77
CA CYS A 209 35.48 22.42 48.26
C CYS A 209 34.15 23.05 47.81
N PRO A 210 33.70 22.85 46.56
CA PRO A 210 32.44 23.42 46.05
C PRO A 210 31.17 22.91 46.75
N CYS A 211 31.26 21.83 47.54
CA CYS A 211 30.10 21.21 48.21
C CYS A 211 29.99 21.54 49.71
N CYS A 212 31.12 21.67 50.41
CA CYS A 212 31.15 21.88 51.86
C CYS A 212 31.98 23.09 52.29
N GLU A 213 32.53 23.84 51.33
CA GLU A 213 33.31 25.08 51.53
C GLU A 213 34.58 24.92 52.37
N ARG A 214 34.98 23.68 52.68
CA ARG A 214 36.24 23.40 53.38
C ARG A 214 37.43 23.85 52.52
N PRO A 215 38.41 24.60 53.07
CA PRO A 215 39.66 24.91 52.38
C PRO A 215 40.42 23.64 51.97
N PHE A 216 41.07 23.68 50.81
CA PHE A 216 41.98 22.63 50.35
C PHE A 216 43.42 22.94 50.75
N SER A 217 44.20 21.89 51.02
CA SER A 217 45.66 21.98 50.87
C SER A 217 46.03 21.92 49.38
N ALA A 218 47.24 22.36 49.02
CA ALA A 218 47.71 22.35 47.64
C ALA A 218 47.68 20.94 47.02
N GLU A 219 48.03 19.91 47.79
CA GLU A 219 48.00 18.50 47.35
C GLU A 219 46.56 17.98 47.20
N GLU A 220 45.66 18.32 48.13
CA GLU A 220 44.25 17.91 48.08
C GLU A 220 43.50 18.56 46.91
N GLU A 221 43.79 19.82 46.59
CA GLU A 221 43.21 20.53 45.45
C GLU A 221 43.59 19.87 44.12
N ASP A 222 44.88 19.58 43.94
CA ASP A 222 45.39 18.95 42.72
C ASP A 222 44.83 17.53 42.56
N GLU A 223 44.71 16.76 43.65
CA GLU A 223 44.07 15.46 43.62
C GLU A 223 42.57 15.56 43.27
N PHE A 224 41.85 16.53 43.85
CA PHE A 224 40.44 16.79 43.55
C PHE A 224 40.25 17.14 42.07
N VAL A 225 41.02 18.10 41.53
CA VAL A 225 40.94 18.52 40.13
C VAL A 225 41.28 17.37 39.19
N LYS A 226 42.32 16.58 39.50
CA LYS A 226 42.66 15.36 38.75
C LYS A 226 41.49 14.38 38.74
N LYS A 227 40.81 14.19 39.87
CA LYS A 227 39.64 13.32 40.00
C LYS A 227 38.44 13.82 39.19
N GLN A 228 38.18 15.14 39.19
CA GLN A 228 37.12 15.74 38.37
C GLN A 228 37.39 15.61 36.87
N ARG A 229 38.63 15.86 36.42
CA ARG A 229 39.03 15.70 35.01
C ARG A 229 38.92 14.26 34.53
N VAL A 230 39.36 13.29 35.34
CA VAL A 230 39.24 11.86 35.03
C VAL A 230 37.77 11.44 34.97
N LYS A 231 36.93 11.89 35.93
CA LYS A 231 35.49 11.59 35.93
C LYS A 231 34.76 12.25 34.76
N ALA A 232 35.07 13.50 34.42
CA ALA A 232 34.54 14.20 33.26
C ALA A 232 34.90 13.48 31.95
N ALA A 233 36.17 13.09 31.77
CA ALA A 233 36.62 12.37 30.58
C ALA A 233 35.98 10.97 30.46
N SER A 234 35.95 10.19 31.56
CA SER A 234 35.36 8.84 31.56
C SER A 234 33.84 8.83 31.38
N SER A 235 33.15 9.90 31.80
CA SER A 235 31.69 10.03 31.65
C SER A 235 31.22 10.27 30.21
N ALA A 236 32.10 10.77 29.32
CA ALA A 236 31.73 11.11 27.95
C ALA A 236 31.28 9.88 27.13
N GLU A 237 31.92 8.73 27.31
CA GLU A 237 31.56 7.51 26.58
C GLU A 237 30.27 6.89 27.12
N HIS A 238 30.11 6.82 28.44
CA HIS A 238 28.87 6.41 29.10
C HIS A 238 27.69 7.30 28.67
N MET A 239 27.93 8.60 28.47
CA MET A 239 26.93 9.55 28.00
C MET A 239 26.48 9.28 26.58
N LYS A 240 27.39 8.90 25.66
CA LYS A 240 27.02 8.52 24.29
C LYS A 240 26.11 7.28 24.28
N VAL A 241 26.42 6.28 25.12
CA VAL A 241 25.60 5.07 25.26
C VAL A 241 24.19 5.43 25.76
N LEU A 242 24.09 6.17 26.87
CA LEU A 242 22.79 6.61 27.39
C LEU A 242 22.01 7.51 26.41
N SER A 243 22.71 8.37 25.66
CA SER A 243 22.10 9.21 24.62
C SER A 243 21.49 8.35 23.52
N MET A 244 22.20 7.31 23.08
CA MET A 244 21.74 6.40 22.05
C MET A 244 20.59 5.52 22.54
N GLU A 245 20.67 4.99 23.76
CA GLU A 245 19.57 4.23 24.38
C GLU A 245 18.31 5.08 24.57
N SER A 246 18.45 6.33 25.06
CA SER A 246 17.34 7.26 25.20
C SER A 246 16.74 7.61 23.85
N SER A 247 17.57 7.85 22.83
CA SER A 247 17.08 8.13 21.47
C SER A 247 16.36 6.93 20.86
N ASN A 248 16.89 5.71 21.04
CA ASN A 248 16.27 4.49 20.52
C ASN A 248 14.94 4.16 21.22
N ALA A 249 14.86 4.39 22.54
CA ALA A 249 13.63 4.21 23.28
C ALA A 249 12.56 5.26 22.88
N ASP A 250 12.98 6.51 22.61
CA ASP A 250 12.08 7.56 22.15
C ASP A 250 11.58 7.31 20.72
N THR A 251 12.45 6.89 19.79
CA THR A 251 12.02 6.55 18.42
C THR A 251 11.05 5.38 18.40
N LEU A 252 11.29 4.33 19.20
CA LEU A 252 10.38 3.20 19.35
C LEU A 252 9.01 3.65 19.88
N PHE A 253 8.98 4.46 20.94
CA PHE A 253 7.74 5.00 21.48
C PHE A 253 6.99 5.84 20.44
N GLN A 254 7.66 6.74 19.73
CA GLN A 254 7.05 7.57 18.70
C GLN A 254 6.49 6.72 17.54
N GLN A 255 7.16 5.64 17.16
CA GLN A 255 6.68 4.72 16.13
C GLN A 255 5.40 3.98 16.57
N LEU A 256 5.31 3.55 17.83
CA LEU A 256 4.11 2.93 18.40
C LEU A 256 2.99 3.94 18.60
N ASP A 257 3.29 5.16 19.04
CA ASP A 257 2.30 6.22 19.28
C ASP A 257 1.63 6.68 17.99
N LYS A 258 2.35 6.68 16.86
CA LYS A 258 1.77 6.92 15.52
C LYS A 258 0.68 5.92 15.12
N LEU A 259 0.66 4.72 15.72
CA LEU A 259 -0.37 3.71 15.46
C LEU A 259 -1.66 3.94 16.28
N ARG A 260 -1.64 4.87 17.25
CA ARG A 260 -2.74 5.07 18.21
C ARG A 260 -4.05 5.36 17.51
N MET A 261 -4.05 6.33 16.58
CA MET A 261 -5.25 6.69 15.82
C MET A 261 -5.82 5.49 15.06
N VAL A 262 -4.95 4.70 14.42
CA VAL A 262 -5.36 3.50 13.65
C VAL A 262 -5.94 2.43 14.57
N TYR A 263 -5.40 2.27 15.78
CA TYR A 263 -5.90 1.34 16.78
C TYR A 263 -7.25 1.76 17.38
N GLU A 264 -7.43 3.04 17.70
CA GLU A 264 -8.71 3.60 18.16
C GLU A 264 -9.80 3.38 17.11
N GLU A 265 -9.45 3.64 15.86
CA GLU A 265 -10.28 3.42 14.69
C GLU A 265 -10.63 1.93 14.46
N TYR A 266 -9.65 1.03 14.58
CA TYR A 266 -9.87 -0.42 14.57
C TYR A 266 -10.84 -0.85 15.68
N THR A 267 -10.63 -0.33 16.89
CA THR A 267 -11.44 -0.64 18.06
C THR A 267 -12.87 -0.15 17.90
N LYS A 268 -13.06 1.07 17.36
CA LYS A 268 -14.37 1.63 17.05
C LYS A 268 -15.13 0.77 16.05
N ILE A 269 -14.48 0.37 14.95
CA ILE A 269 -15.12 -0.49 13.95
C ILE A 269 -15.51 -1.84 14.56
N GLY A 270 -14.60 -2.47 15.32
CA GLY A 270 -14.81 -3.80 15.89
C GLY A 270 -15.82 -3.85 17.03
N LYS A 271 -15.85 -2.84 17.92
CA LYS A 271 -16.67 -2.84 19.14
C LYS A 271 -17.98 -2.06 19.02
N GLU A 272 -18.07 -1.11 18.10
CA GLU A 272 -19.25 -0.25 17.95
C GLU A 272 -19.90 -0.44 16.58
N THR A 273 -19.16 -0.17 15.50
CA THR A 273 -19.76 -0.07 14.16
C THR A 273 -20.29 -1.41 13.64
N ILE A 274 -19.48 -2.48 13.72
CA ILE A 274 -19.90 -3.82 13.26
C ILE A 274 -21.06 -4.36 14.12
N PRO A 275 -21.00 -4.36 15.47
CA PRO A 275 -22.12 -4.84 16.28
C PRO A 275 -23.43 -4.07 16.07
N LEU A 276 -23.35 -2.74 15.88
CA LEU A 276 -24.54 -1.94 15.57
C LEU A 276 -25.15 -2.33 14.22
N ALA A 277 -24.31 -2.53 13.19
CA ALA A 277 -24.77 -2.96 11.88
C ALA A 277 -25.30 -4.41 11.89
N GLU A 278 -24.73 -5.31 12.68
CA GLU A 278 -25.24 -6.67 12.90
C GLU A 278 -26.61 -6.65 13.61
N LYS A 279 -26.79 -5.78 14.61
CA LYS A 279 -28.08 -5.59 15.27
C LYS A 279 -29.14 -5.05 14.32
N ASN A 280 -28.80 -4.05 13.50
CA ASN A 280 -29.71 -3.53 12.49
C ASN A 280 -30.06 -4.61 11.45
N LEU A 281 -29.10 -5.46 11.09
CA LEU A 281 -29.34 -6.59 10.19
C LEU A 281 -30.31 -7.60 10.80
N SER A 282 -30.16 -7.96 12.08
CA SER A 282 -31.09 -8.87 12.74
C SER A 282 -32.49 -8.28 12.84
N GLU A 283 -32.62 -7.00 13.20
CA GLU A 283 -33.92 -6.30 13.25
C GLU A 283 -34.61 -6.28 11.88
N LEU A 284 -33.89 -5.95 10.80
CA LEU A 284 -34.46 -5.98 9.44
C LEU A 284 -34.81 -7.40 8.98
N THR A 285 -34.06 -8.42 9.40
CA THR A 285 -34.32 -9.82 9.03
C THR A 285 -35.57 -10.34 9.73
N GLU A 286 -35.75 -10.01 11.01
CA GLU A 286 -37.00 -10.31 11.74
C GLU A 286 -38.20 -9.59 11.12
N GLU A 287 -38.04 -8.33 10.73
CA GLU A 287 -39.10 -7.58 10.02
C GLU A 287 -39.43 -8.23 8.66
N LEU A 288 -38.41 -8.67 7.91
CA LEU A 288 -38.60 -9.39 6.65
C LEU A 288 -39.37 -10.69 6.85
N GLU A 289 -39.03 -11.49 7.87
CA GLU A 289 -39.73 -12.74 8.16
C GLU A 289 -41.21 -12.48 8.48
N GLN A 290 -41.50 -11.49 9.34
CA GLN A 290 -42.87 -11.10 9.68
C GLN A 290 -43.67 -10.64 8.46
N LYS A 291 -43.07 -9.80 7.60
CA LYS A 291 -43.72 -9.27 6.40
C LYS A 291 -43.87 -10.34 5.31
N SER A 292 -42.93 -11.27 5.19
CA SER A 292 -43.02 -12.40 4.27
C SER A 292 -44.14 -13.36 4.69
N GLN A 293 -44.25 -13.66 5.99
CA GLN A 293 -45.37 -14.46 6.50
C GLN A 293 -46.72 -13.79 6.23
N ALA A 294 -46.82 -12.47 6.44
CA ALA A 294 -48.04 -11.73 6.13
C ALA A 294 -48.38 -11.74 4.63
N LEU A 295 -47.38 -11.68 3.75
CA LEU A 295 -47.57 -11.82 2.30
C LEU A 295 -48.09 -13.22 1.95
N ASP A 296 -47.50 -14.28 2.52
CA ASP A 296 -47.92 -15.66 2.30
C ASP A 296 -49.37 -15.89 2.77
N ASP A 297 -49.76 -15.32 3.91
CA ASP A 297 -51.13 -15.38 4.41
C ASP A 297 -52.12 -14.70 3.43
N VAL A 298 -51.77 -13.51 2.92
CA VAL A 298 -52.59 -12.78 1.93
C VAL A 298 -52.68 -13.55 0.62
N LEU A 299 -51.59 -14.16 0.15
CA LEU A 299 -51.57 -15.01 -1.05
C LEU A 299 -52.44 -16.27 -0.87
N GLY A 300 -52.42 -16.87 0.32
CA GLY A 300 -53.28 -18.00 0.68
C GLY A 300 -54.76 -17.64 0.58
N VAL A 301 -55.16 -16.51 1.18
CA VAL A 301 -56.54 -16.01 1.09
C VAL A 301 -56.91 -15.65 -0.35
N LEU A 302 -56.01 -14.96 -1.08
CA LEU A 302 -56.22 -14.60 -2.49
C LEU A 302 -56.48 -15.84 -3.36
N ALA A 303 -55.70 -16.91 -3.15
CA ALA A 303 -55.88 -18.18 -3.87
C ALA A 303 -57.22 -18.83 -3.56
N GLN A 304 -57.67 -18.78 -2.30
CA GLN A 304 -58.99 -19.28 -1.91
C GLN A 304 -60.11 -18.45 -2.55
N THR A 305 -60.07 -17.12 -2.45
CA THR A 305 -61.08 -16.22 -3.04
C THR A 305 -61.13 -16.38 -4.56
N LYS A 306 -59.99 -16.62 -5.21
CA LYS A 306 -59.93 -16.93 -6.65
C LYS A 306 -60.63 -18.26 -6.98
N ALA A 307 -60.35 -19.32 -6.24
CA ALA A 307 -61.02 -20.61 -6.44
C ALA A 307 -62.54 -20.51 -6.24
N GLU A 308 -62.98 -19.74 -5.24
CA GLU A 308 -64.40 -19.45 -5.01
C GLU A 308 -64.99 -18.65 -6.18
N LYS A 309 -64.33 -17.58 -6.63
CA LYS A 309 -64.74 -16.77 -7.80
C LYS A 309 -64.88 -17.62 -9.06
N ASP A 310 -63.88 -18.44 -9.39
CA ASP A 310 -63.87 -19.32 -10.57
C ASP A 310 -65.03 -20.34 -10.50
N SER A 311 -65.35 -20.83 -9.29
CA SER A 311 -66.49 -21.73 -9.08
C SER A 311 -67.85 -21.07 -9.32
N VAL A 312 -67.99 -19.77 -8.99
CA VAL A 312 -69.19 -18.98 -9.28
C VAL A 312 -69.30 -18.66 -10.76
N GLU A 313 -68.18 -18.30 -11.40
CA GLU A 313 -68.12 -17.97 -12.82
C GLU A 313 -68.54 -19.15 -13.69
N ALA A 314 -68.15 -20.38 -13.33
CA ALA A 314 -68.58 -21.61 -13.99
C ALA A 314 -70.11 -21.84 -13.96
N LEU A 315 -70.84 -21.20 -13.04
CA LEU A 315 -72.30 -21.30 -12.92
C LEU A 315 -73.06 -20.26 -13.75
N VAL A 316 -72.40 -19.23 -14.29
CA VAL A 316 -73.07 -18.15 -15.03
C VAL A 316 -73.81 -18.68 -16.25
N GLN A 317 -73.14 -19.45 -17.12
CA GLN A 317 -73.73 -19.97 -18.36
C GLN A 317 -74.90 -20.96 -18.13
N PRO A 318 -74.79 -21.96 -17.23
CA PRO A 318 -75.93 -22.83 -16.90
C PRO A 318 -77.13 -22.06 -16.34
N VAL A 319 -76.89 -21.07 -15.47
CA VAL A 319 -77.97 -20.27 -14.85
C VAL A 319 -78.62 -19.32 -15.86
N GLU A 320 -77.87 -18.74 -16.80
CA GLU A 320 -78.42 -17.95 -17.90
C GLU A 320 -79.31 -18.80 -18.82
N THR A 321 -78.90 -20.04 -19.11
CA THR A 321 -79.69 -20.98 -19.92
C THR A 321 -80.97 -21.41 -19.22
N ALA A 322 -80.91 -21.65 -17.90
CA ALA A 322 -82.08 -21.97 -17.09
C ALA A 322 -83.07 -20.79 -17.04
N ASP A 323 -82.60 -19.55 -16.80
CA ASP A 323 -83.43 -18.34 -16.79
C ASP A 323 -84.19 -18.15 -18.13
N ARG A 324 -83.53 -18.38 -19.26
CA ARG A 324 -84.19 -18.34 -20.58
C ARG A 324 -85.30 -19.38 -20.72
N LEU A 325 -85.04 -20.64 -20.35
CA LEU A 325 -86.05 -21.71 -20.42
C LEU A 325 -87.23 -21.43 -19.47
N PHE A 326 -86.97 -20.83 -18.31
CA PHE A 326 -88.01 -20.42 -17.37
C PHE A 326 -88.96 -19.38 -17.97
N GLN A 327 -88.43 -18.37 -18.66
CA GLN A 327 -89.23 -17.35 -19.36
C GLN A 327 -90.06 -17.96 -20.50
N GLU A 328 -89.51 -18.92 -21.25
CA GLU A 328 -90.24 -19.63 -22.30
C GLU A 328 -91.42 -20.42 -21.70
N ILE A 329 -91.22 -21.19 -20.62
CA ILE A 329 -92.28 -21.98 -19.96
C ILE A 329 -93.50 -21.11 -19.57
N GLN A 330 -93.26 -19.89 -19.06
CA GLN A 330 -94.34 -18.97 -18.69
C GLN A 330 -95.20 -18.56 -19.89
N SER A 331 -94.57 -18.35 -21.06
CA SER A 331 -95.27 -18.01 -22.31
C SER A 331 -96.13 -19.17 -22.82
N TRP A 332 -95.61 -20.40 -22.78
CA TRP A 332 -96.30 -21.59 -23.26
C TRP A 332 -97.49 -22.01 -22.39
N GLN A 333 -97.41 -21.84 -21.07
CA GLN A 333 -98.52 -22.13 -20.16
C GLN A 333 -99.77 -21.29 -20.49
N LYS A 334 -99.57 -20.00 -20.79
CA LYS A 334 -100.66 -19.08 -21.15
C LYS A 334 -101.42 -19.51 -22.42
N GLN A 335 -100.75 -20.12 -23.39
CA GLN A 335 -101.37 -20.55 -24.65
C GLN A 335 -102.22 -21.83 -24.50
N VAL A 336 -101.94 -22.67 -23.51
CA VAL A 336 -102.73 -23.89 -23.25
C VAL A 336 -104.06 -23.54 -22.58
N ASP A 337 -104.03 -22.63 -21.61
CA ASP A 337 -105.21 -22.20 -20.86
C ASP A 337 -106.29 -21.58 -21.79
N ASP A 338 -105.87 -20.87 -22.84
CA ASP A 338 -106.77 -20.25 -23.83
C ASP A 338 -107.47 -21.27 -24.77
N LEU A 339 -106.88 -22.47 -24.97
CA LEU A 339 -107.43 -23.51 -25.86
C LEU A 339 -108.41 -24.44 -25.13
N GLU A 340 -108.26 -24.64 -23.82
CA GLU A 340 -109.17 -25.47 -23.02
C GLU A 340 -110.56 -24.83 -22.87
N TYR A 341 -110.64 -23.50 -22.87
CA TYR A 341 -111.89 -22.75 -22.77
C TYR A 341 -112.84 -22.92 -23.98
N LYS A 342 -112.33 -23.36 -25.14
CA LYS A 342 -113.11 -23.38 -26.40
C LYS A 342 -113.92 -24.66 -26.67
N LEU A 343 -113.69 -25.75 -25.94
CA LEU A 343 -114.16 -27.11 -26.30
C LEU A 343 -115.43 -27.60 -25.56
N ASP A 344 -116.18 -26.73 -24.86
CA ASP A 344 -117.22 -27.12 -23.87
C ASP A 344 -118.70 -27.01 -24.35
N PHE A 345 -118.98 -26.65 -25.61
CA PHE A 345 -120.35 -26.33 -26.08
C PHE A 345 -120.84 -27.23 -27.25
N ARG A 346 -121.75 -28.18 -26.93
CA ARG A 346 -122.86 -28.78 -27.75
C ARG A 346 -122.70 -30.19 -28.37
N GLY A 347 -123.80 -30.97 -28.32
CA GLY A 347 -123.96 -32.27 -28.97
C GLY A 347 -125.40 -32.68 -29.35
N GLN A 348 -125.46 -33.61 -30.34
CA GLN A 348 -126.30 -34.82 -30.57
C GLN A 348 -127.78 -34.81 -31.05
N GLY A 349 -128.04 -35.71 -32.04
CA GLY A 349 -129.25 -36.55 -32.24
C GLY A 349 -130.02 -36.32 -33.56
N VAL A 350 -130.01 -37.13 -34.64
CA VAL A 350 -130.19 -38.58 -34.97
C VAL A 350 -131.66 -38.99 -35.28
N ARG A 351 -131.94 -39.33 -36.55
CA ARG A 351 -132.73 -40.49 -37.09
C ARG A 351 -132.85 -40.44 -38.63
N THR A 352 -133.57 -41.34 -39.30
CA THR A 352 -133.01 -42.54 -40.01
C THR A 352 -133.50 -42.60 -41.46
N MET A 353 -132.75 -43.29 -42.31
CA MET A 353 -132.32 -42.82 -43.64
C MET A 353 -133.06 -43.41 -44.86
N GLU A 354 -133.83 -44.49 -44.72
CA GLU A 354 -134.34 -45.22 -45.91
C GLU A 354 -135.70 -44.78 -46.47
N GLU A 355 -136.56 -44.08 -45.71
CA GLU A 355 -137.87 -43.60 -46.21
C GLU A 355 -137.83 -42.16 -46.75
N VAL A 356 -136.79 -41.43 -46.37
CA VAL A 356 -136.46 -40.06 -46.82
C VAL A 356 -135.82 -40.07 -48.22
N GLN A 357 -135.27 -41.21 -48.65
CA GLN A 357 -134.45 -41.34 -49.86
C GLN A 357 -135.24 -41.26 -51.18
N SER A 358 -136.50 -41.72 -51.25
CA SER A 358 -137.30 -41.74 -52.49
C SER A 358 -137.96 -40.40 -52.80
N GLU A 359 -138.43 -39.67 -51.77
CA GLU A 359 -138.87 -38.28 -51.89
C GLU A 359 -137.70 -37.30 -52.04
N LEU A 360 -136.54 -37.57 -51.39
CA LEU A 360 -135.30 -36.86 -51.69
C LEU A 360 -134.99 -36.99 -53.18
N SER A 361 -134.99 -38.19 -53.78
CA SER A 361 -134.48 -38.42 -55.16
C SER A 361 -135.11 -37.52 -56.24
N SER A 362 -136.39 -37.14 -56.12
CA SER A 362 -137.07 -36.28 -57.10
C SER A 362 -136.83 -34.77 -56.88
N LEU A 363 -136.80 -34.33 -55.62
CA LEU A 363 -136.35 -32.99 -55.23
C LEU A 363 -134.82 -32.85 -55.37
N GLN A 364 -134.09 -33.97 -55.31
CA GLN A 364 -132.66 -34.10 -55.59
C GLN A 364 -132.43 -33.85 -57.07
N GLY A 365 -133.18 -34.43 -58.00
CA GLY A 365 -132.93 -34.20 -59.44
C GLY A 365 -133.07 -32.73 -59.87
N THR A 366 -134.00 -31.98 -59.25
CA THR A 366 -134.17 -30.54 -59.49
C THR A 366 -133.17 -29.70 -58.70
N LYS A 367 -132.87 -30.08 -57.45
CA LYS A 367 -131.74 -29.55 -56.67
C LYS A 367 -130.42 -29.77 -57.40
N ASP A 368 -130.15 -30.95 -57.95
CA ASP A 368 -128.86 -31.37 -58.51
C ASP A 368 -128.56 -30.58 -59.78
N ASN A 369 -129.56 -30.20 -60.57
CA ASN A 369 -129.34 -29.30 -61.71
C ASN A 369 -129.03 -27.86 -61.28
N LEU A 370 -129.79 -27.27 -60.35
CA LEU A 370 -129.49 -25.93 -59.81
C LEU A 370 -128.21 -25.91 -58.97
N HIS A 371 -127.92 -27.01 -58.28
CA HIS A 371 -126.71 -27.25 -57.50
C HIS A 371 -125.51 -27.45 -58.43
N ASN A 372 -125.64 -28.16 -59.55
CA ASN A 372 -124.58 -28.26 -60.57
C ASN A 372 -124.26 -26.89 -61.17
N GLU A 373 -125.23 -26.01 -61.34
CA GLU A 373 -124.98 -24.64 -61.80
C GLU A 373 -124.34 -23.74 -60.73
N VAL A 374 -124.75 -23.88 -59.46
CA VAL A 374 -124.09 -23.19 -58.34
C VAL A 374 -122.70 -23.73 -58.06
N GLU A 375 -122.49 -25.04 -58.16
CA GLU A 375 -121.18 -25.68 -58.01
C GLU A 375 -120.28 -25.33 -59.20
N LYS A 376 -120.77 -25.21 -60.44
CA LYS A 376 -119.99 -24.63 -61.54
C LYS A 376 -119.55 -23.20 -61.26
N LEU A 377 -120.45 -22.35 -60.77
CA LEU A 377 -120.10 -20.96 -60.40
C LEU A 377 -119.12 -20.92 -59.22
N ARG A 378 -119.25 -21.83 -58.24
CA ARG A 378 -118.33 -21.97 -57.11
C ARG A 378 -117.00 -22.56 -57.50
N ASP A 379 -116.95 -23.49 -58.44
CA ASP A 379 -115.72 -24.07 -58.96
C ASP A 379 -114.98 -23.05 -59.81
N GLU A 380 -115.69 -22.25 -60.60
CA GLU A 380 -115.10 -21.10 -61.29
C GLU A 380 -114.59 -20.04 -60.32
N GLN A 381 -115.35 -19.72 -59.26
CA GLN A 381 -114.92 -18.82 -58.19
C GLN A 381 -113.68 -19.38 -57.48
N ARG A 382 -113.71 -20.63 -57.02
CA ARG A 382 -112.58 -21.32 -56.36
C ARG A 382 -111.38 -21.41 -57.28
N TYR A 383 -111.56 -21.68 -58.56
CA TYR A 383 -110.47 -21.70 -59.53
C TYR A 383 -109.82 -20.32 -59.62
N MET A 384 -110.60 -19.24 -59.72
CA MET A 384 -110.06 -17.88 -59.79
C MET A 384 -109.50 -17.38 -58.45
N GLU A 385 -110.07 -17.79 -57.31
CA GLU A 385 -109.54 -17.50 -55.96
C GLU A 385 -108.24 -18.27 -55.69
N ASN A 386 -108.16 -19.54 -56.11
CA ASN A 386 -106.95 -20.35 -56.03
C ASN A 386 -105.86 -19.84 -56.97
N ASP A 387 -106.23 -19.42 -58.19
CA ASP A 387 -105.29 -18.77 -59.13
C ASP A 387 -104.79 -17.45 -58.54
N LEU A 388 -105.66 -16.63 -57.96
CA LEU A 388 -105.27 -15.40 -57.25
C LEU A 388 -104.35 -15.70 -56.06
N SER A 389 -104.70 -16.66 -55.21
CA SER A 389 -103.92 -17.10 -54.05
C SER A 389 -102.54 -17.63 -54.46
N HIS A 390 -102.48 -18.46 -55.51
CA HIS A 390 -101.24 -18.97 -56.07
C HIS A 390 -100.35 -17.85 -56.61
N ILE A 391 -100.93 -16.88 -57.33
CA ILE A 391 -100.19 -15.71 -57.82
C ILE A 391 -99.74 -14.81 -56.65
N GLN A 392 -100.53 -14.68 -55.58
CA GLN A 392 -100.18 -13.93 -54.37
C GLN A 392 -99.03 -14.60 -53.61
N ILE A 393 -99.09 -15.91 -53.36
CA ILE A 393 -98.01 -16.69 -52.72
C ILE A 393 -96.73 -16.55 -53.55
N ARG A 394 -96.82 -16.72 -54.88
CA ARG A 394 -95.67 -16.55 -55.77
C ARG A 394 -95.13 -15.12 -55.75
N TRP A 395 -95.97 -14.10 -55.66
CA TRP A 395 -95.54 -12.71 -55.51
C TRP A 395 -94.84 -12.47 -54.17
N HIS A 396 -95.36 -13.01 -53.07
CA HIS A 396 -94.74 -12.92 -51.75
C HIS A 396 -93.38 -13.63 -51.72
N ALA A 397 -93.28 -14.85 -52.24
CA ALA A 397 -92.02 -15.58 -52.36
C ALA A 397 -90.98 -14.81 -53.18
N LEU A 398 -91.35 -14.31 -54.36
CA LEU A 398 -90.46 -13.47 -55.19
C LEU A 398 -90.08 -12.14 -54.52
N ARG A 399 -90.97 -11.58 -53.69
CA ARG A 399 -90.69 -10.37 -52.92
C ARG A 399 -89.70 -10.65 -51.79
N GLU A 400 -89.85 -11.76 -51.08
CA GLU A 400 -88.90 -12.20 -50.07
C GLU A 400 -87.53 -12.49 -50.68
N GLU A 401 -87.48 -13.24 -51.79
CA GLU A 401 -86.26 -13.48 -52.56
C GLU A 401 -85.59 -12.17 -53.03
N LYS A 402 -86.38 -11.19 -53.46
CA LYS A 402 -85.84 -9.86 -53.80
C LYS A 402 -85.23 -9.16 -52.59
N VAL A 403 -85.86 -9.27 -51.41
CA VAL A 403 -85.35 -8.65 -50.16
C VAL A 403 -84.09 -9.36 -49.68
N THR A 404 -84.04 -10.69 -49.72
CA THR A 404 -82.85 -11.46 -49.35
C THR A 404 -81.70 -11.18 -50.30
N ALA A 405 -81.94 -11.18 -51.62
CA ALA A 405 -80.94 -10.81 -52.61
C ALA A 405 -80.44 -9.37 -52.44
N ALA A 406 -81.32 -8.41 -52.10
CA ALA A 406 -80.93 -7.03 -51.83
C ALA A 406 -80.08 -6.88 -50.57
N ASN A 407 -80.35 -7.68 -49.53
CA ASN A 407 -79.52 -7.70 -48.32
C ASN A 407 -78.15 -8.33 -48.60
N MET A 408 -78.10 -9.47 -49.30
CA MET A 408 -76.84 -10.11 -49.72
C MET A 408 -75.98 -9.15 -50.56
N LEU A 409 -76.57 -8.41 -51.50
CA LEU A 409 -75.86 -7.41 -52.29
C LEU A 409 -75.30 -6.27 -51.43
N ARG A 410 -76.04 -5.84 -50.39
CA ARG A 410 -75.56 -4.82 -49.45
C ARG A 410 -74.36 -5.33 -48.65
N ASP A 411 -74.40 -6.58 -48.21
CA ASP A 411 -73.31 -7.17 -47.44
C ASP A 411 -72.07 -7.36 -48.31
N VAL A 412 -72.23 -7.79 -49.57
CA VAL A 412 -71.12 -7.85 -50.55
C VAL A 412 -70.48 -6.48 -50.73
N LYS A 413 -71.28 -5.41 -50.92
CA LYS A 413 -70.73 -4.06 -51.07
C LYS A 413 -69.96 -3.58 -49.84
N LYS A 414 -70.44 -3.89 -48.63
CA LYS A 414 -69.70 -3.57 -47.39
C LYS A 414 -68.36 -4.31 -47.33
N SER A 415 -68.35 -5.59 -47.70
CA SER A 415 -67.12 -6.38 -47.75
C SER A 415 -66.15 -5.87 -48.82
N GLU A 416 -66.64 -5.38 -49.96
CA GLU A 416 -65.81 -4.74 -50.99
C GLU A 416 -65.19 -3.43 -50.47
N GLU A 417 -65.96 -2.57 -49.80
CA GLU A 417 -65.46 -1.34 -49.17
C GLU A 417 -64.43 -1.63 -48.06
N GLU A 418 -64.62 -2.69 -47.29
CA GLU A 418 -63.64 -3.16 -46.29
C GLU A 418 -62.35 -3.66 -46.93
N LEU A 419 -62.45 -4.41 -48.03
CA LEU A 419 -61.29 -4.90 -48.76
C LEU A 419 -60.47 -3.74 -49.34
N GLU A 420 -61.12 -2.73 -49.90
CA GLU A 420 -60.45 -1.55 -50.46
C GLU A 420 -59.68 -0.79 -49.37
N ARG A 421 -60.29 -0.56 -48.20
CA ARG A 421 -59.60 0.04 -47.04
C ARG A 421 -58.38 -0.77 -46.60
N LEU A 422 -58.50 -2.09 -46.52
CA LEU A 422 -57.38 -2.96 -46.13
C LEU A 422 -56.24 -2.93 -47.16
N VAL A 423 -56.56 -2.78 -48.44
CA VAL A 423 -55.55 -2.63 -49.51
C VAL A 423 -54.81 -1.29 -49.38
N GLU A 424 -55.52 -0.20 -49.07
CA GLU A 424 -54.92 1.12 -48.81
C GLU A 424 -54.01 1.08 -47.57
N GLU A 425 -54.48 0.50 -46.46
CA GLU A 425 -53.69 0.34 -45.24
C GLU A 425 -52.42 -0.49 -45.48
N LYS A 426 -52.55 -1.60 -46.22
CA LYS A 426 -51.39 -2.42 -46.61
C LYS A 426 -50.38 -1.61 -47.41
N HIS A 427 -50.84 -0.82 -48.38
CA HIS A 427 -49.94 0.00 -49.20
C HIS A 427 -49.21 1.06 -48.37
N GLN A 428 -49.90 1.68 -47.41
CA GLN A 428 -49.32 2.64 -46.49
C GLN A 428 -48.19 2.01 -45.65
N VAL A 429 -48.44 0.81 -45.10
CA VAL A 429 -47.40 0.10 -44.32
C VAL A 429 -46.21 -0.28 -45.20
N GLU A 430 -46.42 -0.73 -46.44
CA GLU A 430 -45.33 -1.06 -47.37
C GLU A 430 -44.46 0.17 -47.71
N LEU A 431 -45.06 1.37 -47.80
CA LEU A 431 -44.34 2.62 -48.00
C LEU A 431 -43.50 2.98 -46.77
N GLU A 432 -44.06 2.87 -45.58
CA GLU A 432 -43.35 3.12 -44.32
C GLU A 432 -42.18 2.14 -44.13
N GLU A 433 -42.37 0.86 -44.43
CA GLU A 433 -41.31 -0.15 -44.40
C GLU A 433 -40.15 0.22 -45.34
N LYS A 434 -40.46 0.64 -46.56
CA LYS A 434 -39.44 1.10 -47.52
C LYS A 434 -38.69 2.32 -47.03
N HIS A 435 -39.39 3.33 -46.52
CA HIS A 435 -38.76 4.54 -45.98
C HIS A 435 -37.83 4.22 -44.79
N LEU A 436 -38.26 3.33 -43.89
CA LEU A 436 -37.44 2.88 -42.78
C LEU A 436 -36.21 2.11 -43.28
N ALA A 437 -36.38 1.19 -44.25
CA ALA A 437 -35.27 0.45 -44.83
C ALA A 437 -34.23 1.35 -45.52
N GLU A 438 -34.67 2.40 -46.22
CA GLU A 438 -33.79 3.39 -46.85
C GLU A 438 -33.04 4.23 -45.81
N ALA A 439 -33.66 4.56 -44.67
CA ALA A 439 -33.04 5.34 -43.60
C ALA A 439 -31.94 4.57 -42.82
N VAL A 440 -32.01 3.24 -42.76
CA VAL A 440 -31.02 2.41 -42.05
C VAL A 440 -29.61 2.55 -42.64
N GLY A 441 -29.49 2.64 -43.96
CA GLY A 441 -28.19 2.74 -44.64
C GLY A 441 -27.37 3.97 -44.21
N PRO A 442 -27.89 5.20 -44.37
CA PRO A 442 -27.23 6.42 -43.91
C PRO A 442 -26.89 6.42 -42.43
N LEU A 443 -27.81 5.99 -41.57
CA LEU A 443 -27.59 5.92 -40.11
C LEU A 443 -26.49 4.92 -39.74
N SER A 444 -26.42 3.77 -40.42
CA SER A 444 -25.34 2.80 -40.19
C SER A 444 -23.98 3.37 -40.60
N ARG A 445 -23.91 4.10 -41.71
CA ARG A 445 -22.67 4.77 -42.15
C ARG A 445 -22.23 5.88 -41.20
N GLU A 446 -23.17 6.66 -40.69
CA GLU A 446 -22.89 7.70 -39.70
C GLU A 446 -22.38 7.09 -38.38
N LYS A 447 -23.01 5.99 -37.93
CA LYS A 447 -22.54 5.22 -36.78
C LYS A 447 -21.10 4.71 -36.98
N GLU A 448 -20.82 4.07 -38.12
CA GLU A 448 -19.48 3.58 -38.42
C GLU A 448 -18.44 4.71 -38.46
N LYS A 449 -18.80 5.86 -39.04
CA LYS A 449 -17.96 7.05 -39.08
C LYS A 449 -17.64 7.57 -37.67
N LEU A 450 -18.66 7.79 -36.83
CA LEU A 450 -18.49 8.25 -35.45
C LEU A 450 -17.68 7.25 -34.62
N GLN A 451 -17.86 5.95 -34.85
CA GLN A 451 -17.11 4.91 -34.19
C GLN A 451 -15.63 4.90 -34.62
N GLY A 452 -15.35 5.18 -35.90
CA GLY A 452 -14.01 5.42 -36.42
C GLY A 452 -13.35 6.64 -35.76
N GLU A 453 -14.03 7.79 -35.76
CA GLU A 453 -13.56 9.03 -35.13
C GLU A 453 -13.27 8.84 -33.64
N HIS A 454 -14.14 8.12 -32.91
CA HIS A 454 -13.93 7.77 -31.51
C HIS A 454 -12.67 6.93 -31.30
N ASN A 455 -12.46 5.90 -32.12
CA ASN A 455 -11.29 5.03 -32.01
C ASN A 455 -9.99 5.78 -32.34
N GLU A 456 -10.01 6.68 -33.33
CA GLU A 456 -8.88 7.55 -33.64
C GLU A 456 -8.56 8.49 -32.49
N LEU A 457 -9.56 9.16 -31.91
CA LEU A 457 -9.38 10.05 -30.78
C LEU A 457 -8.83 9.31 -29.56
N LYS A 458 -9.34 8.10 -29.29
CA LYS A 458 -8.84 7.24 -28.21
C LYS A 458 -7.37 6.89 -28.43
N GLY A 459 -6.98 6.51 -29.66
CA GLY A 459 -5.59 6.21 -29.99
C GLY A 459 -4.66 7.44 -29.98
N GLN A 460 -5.18 8.64 -30.23
CA GLN A 460 -4.43 9.88 -30.03
C GLN A 460 -4.19 10.16 -28.54
N LEU A 461 -5.24 10.07 -27.72
CA LEU A 461 -5.16 10.31 -26.27
C LEU A 461 -4.21 9.32 -25.57
N GLU A 462 -4.25 8.04 -25.97
CA GLU A 462 -3.33 7.02 -25.44
C GLU A 462 -1.87 7.35 -25.77
N ARG A 463 -1.58 7.80 -27.02
CA ARG A 463 -0.24 8.22 -27.41
C ARG A 463 0.24 9.46 -26.66
N GLU A 464 -0.61 10.48 -26.53
CA GLU A 464 -0.28 11.68 -25.75
C GLU A 464 -0.01 11.34 -24.28
N TYR A 465 -0.79 10.43 -23.70
CA TYR A 465 -0.58 9.95 -22.33
C TYR A 465 0.74 9.21 -22.18
N GLU A 466 1.08 8.30 -23.11
CA GLU A 466 2.36 7.60 -23.10
C GLU A 466 3.55 8.56 -23.24
N GLU A 467 3.43 9.58 -24.09
CA GLU A 467 4.46 10.59 -24.28
C GLU A 467 4.64 11.47 -23.04
N GLN A 468 3.55 11.94 -22.42
CA GLN A 468 3.60 12.66 -21.15
C GLN A 468 4.17 11.82 -20.01
N LYS A 469 3.81 10.53 -19.95
CA LYS A 469 4.35 9.60 -18.94
C LYS A 469 5.85 9.42 -19.13
N LYS A 470 6.31 9.28 -20.38
CA LYS A 470 7.74 9.18 -20.68
C LYS A 470 8.49 10.43 -20.23
N GLN A 471 7.98 11.62 -20.55
CA GLN A 471 8.57 12.89 -20.08
C GLN A 471 8.61 12.97 -18.54
N LEU A 472 7.54 12.56 -17.86
CA LEU A 472 7.51 12.51 -16.40
C LEU A 472 8.59 11.58 -15.83
N ASP A 473 8.77 10.41 -16.42
CA ASP A 473 9.77 9.45 -15.98
C ASP A 473 11.21 9.94 -16.26
N ASP A 474 11.42 10.63 -17.38
CA ASP A 474 12.70 11.30 -17.68
C ASP A 474 13.00 12.40 -16.63
N PHE A 475 12.03 13.27 -16.31
CA PHE A 475 12.18 14.29 -15.28
C PHE A 475 12.46 13.69 -13.89
N LYS A 476 11.81 12.58 -13.52
CA LYS A 476 12.11 11.89 -12.26
C LYS A 476 13.56 11.41 -12.22
N GLN A 477 14.06 10.83 -13.31
CA GLN A 477 15.46 10.40 -13.39
C GLN A 477 16.41 11.60 -13.25
N GLU A 478 16.12 12.71 -13.91
CA GLU A 478 16.91 13.95 -13.76
C GLU A 478 16.91 14.44 -12.30
N VAL A 479 15.74 14.51 -11.65
CA VAL A 479 15.62 14.89 -10.24
C VAL A 479 16.43 13.95 -9.36
N ASP A 480 16.35 12.64 -9.56
CA ASP A 480 17.14 11.67 -8.78
C ASP A 480 18.65 11.87 -8.98
N THR A 481 19.09 12.16 -10.21
CA THR A 481 20.51 12.49 -10.46
C THR A 481 20.92 13.78 -9.75
N LEU A 482 20.09 14.81 -9.77
CA LEU A 482 20.35 16.07 -9.06
C LEU A 482 20.39 15.86 -7.55
N VAL A 483 19.50 15.05 -6.98
CA VAL A 483 19.51 14.69 -5.55
C VAL A 483 20.79 13.95 -5.19
N ARG A 484 21.27 13.02 -6.03
CA ARG A 484 22.55 12.32 -5.83
C ARG A 484 23.75 13.27 -5.89
N ILE A 485 23.74 14.26 -6.78
CA ILE A 485 24.80 15.27 -6.84
C ILE A 485 24.74 16.18 -5.62
N ALA A 486 23.56 16.66 -5.26
CA ALA A 486 23.35 17.50 -4.08
C ALA A 486 23.75 16.80 -2.79
N SER A 487 23.50 15.49 -2.66
CA SER A 487 23.93 14.71 -1.49
C SER A 487 25.45 14.60 -1.42
N LYS A 488 26.15 14.37 -2.54
CA LYS A 488 27.63 14.39 -2.61
C LYS A 488 28.20 15.75 -2.24
N ILE A 489 27.61 16.84 -2.73
CA ILE A 489 28.00 18.21 -2.38
C ILE A 489 27.81 18.43 -0.88
N ARG A 490 26.64 18.05 -0.34
CA ARG A 490 26.35 18.17 1.09
C ARG A 490 27.32 17.35 1.93
N GLU A 491 27.66 16.13 1.51
CA GLU A 491 28.67 15.29 2.16
C GLU A 491 30.04 15.98 2.18
N TYR A 492 30.46 16.58 1.07
CA TYR A 492 31.71 17.36 0.99
C TYR A 492 31.74 18.49 2.02
N TYR A 493 30.65 19.26 2.14
CA TYR A 493 30.52 20.33 3.14
C TYR A 493 30.45 19.80 4.57
N ASN A 494 29.63 18.79 4.85
CA ASN A 494 29.45 18.21 6.18
C ASN A 494 30.73 17.59 6.72
N LEU A 495 31.50 16.92 5.86
CA LEU A 495 32.80 16.37 6.22
C LEU A 495 33.92 17.43 6.25
N LYS A 496 33.58 18.70 5.99
CA LYS A 496 34.52 19.84 6.00
C LYS A 496 35.77 19.54 5.18
N LYS A 497 35.62 18.85 4.03
CA LYS A 497 36.75 18.36 3.22
C LYS A 497 37.66 19.50 2.77
N GLY A 498 37.11 20.69 2.49
CA GLY A 498 37.89 21.89 2.16
C GLY A 498 38.73 22.43 3.32
N GLU A 499 38.18 22.47 4.55
CA GLU A 499 38.93 22.88 5.75
C GLU A 499 40.05 21.87 6.04
N ARG A 500 39.75 20.57 5.99
CA ARG A 500 40.76 19.51 6.15
C ARG A 500 41.85 19.58 5.08
N LEU A 501 41.51 19.89 3.83
CA LEU A 501 42.50 20.05 2.77
C LEU A 501 43.44 21.23 3.07
N LYS A 502 42.89 22.37 3.51
CA LYS A 502 43.70 23.53 3.94
C LYS A 502 44.60 23.18 5.13
N GLU A 503 44.06 22.53 6.16
CA GLU A 503 44.85 22.08 7.31
C GLU A 503 45.99 21.14 6.89
N MET A 504 45.74 20.22 5.95
CA MET A 504 46.77 19.31 5.45
C MET A 504 47.81 20.04 4.59
N GLN A 505 47.41 21.03 3.79
CA GLN A 505 48.33 21.89 3.04
C GLN A 505 49.19 22.75 3.97
N GLU A 506 48.60 23.32 5.03
CA GLU A 506 49.34 24.07 6.04
C GLU A 506 50.36 23.17 6.76
N LYS A 507 49.95 21.96 7.17
CA LYS A 507 50.87 20.97 7.75
C LYS A 507 51.99 20.59 6.79
N LEU A 508 51.69 20.39 5.51
CA LEU A 508 52.70 20.10 4.50
C LEU A 508 53.69 21.26 4.38
N SER A 509 53.20 22.50 4.26
CA SER A 509 54.06 23.69 4.17
C SER A 509 54.93 23.88 5.41
N LEU A 510 54.40 23.57 6.60
CA LEU A 510 55.15 23.59 7.85
C LEU A 510 56.24 22.51 7.85
N SER A 511 55.93 21.29 7.43
CA SER A 511 56.91 20.20 7.33
C SER A 511 57.99 20.50 6.28
N GLU A 512 57.63 21.10 5.13
CA GLU A 512 58.60 21.54 4.12
C GLU A 512 59.51 22.63 4.66
N SER A 513 58.97 23.61 5.39
CA SER A 513 59.76 24.66 6.06
C SER A 513 60.70 24.08 7.13
N GLN A 514 60.23 23.12 7.92
CA GLN A 514 61.07 22.39 8.88
C GLN A 514 62.18 21.60 8.18
N LEU A 515 61.89 20.96 7.05
CA LEU A 515 62.87 20.22 6.27
C LEU A 515 63.94 21.15 5.68
N GLN A 516 63.53 22.29 5.12
CA GLN A 516 64.46 23.35 4.68
C GLN A 516 65.31 23.88 5.83
N GLY A 517 64.72 24.10 7.01
CA GLY A 517 65.46 24.51 8.21
C GLY A 517 66.49 23.47 8.66
N CYS A 518 66.12 22.19 8.62
CA CYS A 518 67.03 21.08 8.88
C CYS A 518 68.18 21.01 7.85
N ASP A 519 67.89 21.20 6.57
CA ASP A 519 68.90 21.23 5.51
C ASP A 519 69.85 22.44 5.65
N ALA A 520 69.32 23.62 5.98
CA ALA A 520 70.15 24.80 6.27
C ALA A 520 71.07 24.54 7.47
N ARG A 521 70.54 24.00 8.56
CA ARG A 521 71.33 23.64 9.74
C ARG A 521 72.38 22.57 9.44
N LYS A 522 72.05 21.59 8.58
CA LYS A 522 73.01 20.60 8.11
C LYS A 522 74.13 21.26 7.30
N GLN A 523 73.83 22.22 6.43
CA GLN A 523 74.84 22.97 5.68
C GLN A 523 75.72 23.82 6.61
N GLU A 524 75.15 24.48 7.61
CA GLU A 524 75.90 25.21 8.65
C GLU A 524 76.86 24.30 9.40
N ILE A 525 76.37 23.15 9.91
CA ILE A 525 77.22 22.17 10.61
C ILE A 525 78.33 21.65 9.68
N LEU A 526 78.05 21.44 8.39
CA LEU A 526 79.07 21.03 7.42
C LEU A 526 80.11 22.13 7.19
N ALA A 527 79.70 23.39 7.17
CA ALA A 527 80.61 24.53 7.09
C ALA A 527 81.48 24.64 8.35
N GLU A 528 80.87 24.61 9.55
CA GLU A 528 81.58 24.60 10.83
C GLU A 528 82.56 23.43 10.94
N LEU A 529 82.16 22.24 10.48
CA LEU A 529 83.03 21.07 10.43
C LEU A 529 84.24 21.31 9.51
N ASN A 530 84.03 21.98 8.38
CA ASN A 530 85.11 22.28 7.45
C ASN A 530 86.04 23.36 8.00
N ASP A 531 85.50 24.37 8.68
CA ASP A 531 86.26 25.40 9.38
C ASP A 531 87.08 24.81 10.52
N SER A 532 86.49 23.91 11.31
CA SER A 532 87.20 23.15 12.34
C SER A 532 88.31 22.28 11.74
N LYS A 533 88.06 21.57 10.62
CA LYS A 533 89.10 20.83 9.89
C LYS A 533 90.24 21.75 9.42
N ASN A 534 89.92 22.95 8.92
CA ASN A 534 90.92 23.93 8.50
C ASN A 534 91.70 24.48 9.70
N ALA A 535 91.04 24.73 10.82
CA ALA A 535 91.68 25.14 12.07
C ALA A 535 92.64 24.05 12.60
N VAL A 536 92.24 22.78 12.56
CA VAL A 536 93.12 21.64 12.91
C VAL A 536 94.33 21.58 11.97
N ARG A 537 94.15 21.73 10.66
CA ARG A 537 95.27 21.81 9.70
C ARG A 537 96.21 23.00 10.00
N SER A 538 95.67 24.14 10.41
CA SER A 538 96.47 25.30 10.81
C SER A 538 97.23 25.06 12.13
N GLN A 539 96.65 24.30 13.06
CA GLN A 539 97.33 23.86 14.28
C GLN A 539 98.46 22.88 13.96
N ASP A 540 98.32 21.98 12.99
CA ASP A 540 99.42 21.12 12.53
C ASP A 540 100.58 21.94 11.96
N ASN A 541 100.29 23.01 11.20
CA ASN A 541 101.32 23.93 10.71
C ASN A 541 102.00 24.69 11.86
N LEU A 542 101.23 25.16 12.85
CA LEU A 542 101.77 25.81 14.04
C LEU A 542 102.62 24.83 14.87
N ARG A 543 102.15 23.59 15.05
CA ARG A 543 102.88 22.52 15.74
C ARG A 543 104.20 22.23 15.05
N ARG A 544 104.22 22.07 13.72
CA ARG A 544 105.47 21.95 12.94
C ARG A 544 106.38 23.15 13.14
N SER A 545 105.86 24.38 13.10
CA SER A 545 106.67 25.59 13.32
C SER A 545 107.25 25.69 14.73
N ILE A 546 106.50 25.24 15.76
CA ILE A 546 106.99 25.13 17.14
C ILE A 546 108.05 24.04 17.24
N GLU A 547 107.83 22.89 16.60
CA GLU A 547 108.78 21.76 16.60
C GLU A 547 110.08 22.13 15.88
N ASP A 548 109.99 22.83 14.75
CA ASP A 548 111.14 23.41 14.04
C ASP A 548 111.85 24.46 14.90
N ASN A 549 111.12 25.33 15.62
CA ASN A 549 111.71 26.28 16.56
C ASN A 549 112.40 25.61 17.76
N LEU A 550 111.80 24.55 18.30
CA LEU A 550 112.37 23.76 19.39
C LEU A 550 113.63 23.03 18.90
N ASN A 551 113.61 22.46 17.71
CA ASN A 551 114.79 21.86 17.07
C ASN A 551 115.86 22.91 16.82
N TYR A 552 115.50 24.08 16.30
CA TYR A 552 116.44 25.20 16.17
C TYR A 552 117.05 25.60 17.51
N ARG A 553 116.25 25.69 18.59
CA ARG A 553 116.77 26.00 19.93
C ARG A 553 117.66 24.89 20.48
N LYS A 554 117.33 23.61 20.26
CA LYS A 554 118.17 22.47 20.64
C LYS A 554 119.50 22.51 19.90
N ILE A 555 119.47 22.62 18.57
CA ILE A 555 120.68 22.73 17.74
C ILE A 555 121.49 23.96 18.13
N LYS A 556 120.84 25.11 18.41
CA LYS A 556 121.54 26.31 18.88
C LYS A 556 122.20 26.08 20.24
N ALA A 557 121.52 25.41 21.18
CA ALA A 557 122.09 25.06 22.47
C ALA A 557 123.26 24.08 22.32
N GLU A 558 123.15 23.07 21.44
CA GLU A 558 124.24 22.16 21.10
C GLU A 558 125.41 22.91 20.45
N VAL A 559 125.15 23.89 19.57
CA VAL A 559 126.18 24.76 19.01
C VAL A 559 126.83 25.61 20.09
N GLU A 560 126.07 26.19 21.01
CA GLU A 560 126.61 26.95 22.15
C GLU A 560 127.43 26.05 23.09
N GLU A 561 127.04 24.79 23.29
CA GLU A 561 127.76 23.80 24.08
C GLU A 561 129.07 23.37 23.40
N LEU A 562 129.02 23.06 22.10
CA LEU A 562 130.21 22.82 21.28
C LEU A 562 131.12 24.06 21.21
N THR A 563 130.56 25.27 21.19
CA THR A 563 131.33 26.52 21.24
C THR A 563 132.03 26.65 22.59
N ARG A 564 131.35 26.36 23.70
CA ARG A 564 131.99 26.31 25.03
C ARG A 564 133.05 25.21 25.12
N GLU A 565 132.86 24.07 24.48
CA GLU A 565 133.88 23.03 24.40
C GLU A 565 135.10 23.52 23.61
N ILE A 566 134.90 24.18 22.46
CA ILE A 566 135.95 24.84 21.67
C ILE A 566 136.65 25.89 22.53
N GLU A 567 135.92 26.78 23.19
CA GLU A 567 136.49 27.79 24.11
C GLU A 567 137.27 27.12 25.24
N SER A 568 136.83 25.99 25.80
CA SER A 568 137.58 25.25 26.82
C SER A 568 138.83 24.56 26.26
N LEU A 569 138.78 24.11 25.00
CA LEU A 569 139.91 23.54 24.28
C LEU A 569 140.91 24.64 23.91
N GLU A 570 140.44 25.82 23.52
CA GLU A 570 141.24 27.02 23.29
C GLU A 570 141.83 27.54 24.61
N GLU A 571 141.09 27.51 25.72
CA GLU A 571 141.60 27.84 27.04
C GLU A 571 142.62 26.79 27.54
N ARG A 572 142.46 25.52 27.17
CA ARG A 572 143.48 24.48 27.36
C ARG A 572 144.70 24.71 26.48
N ILE A 573 144.55 25.19 25.25
CA ILE A 573 145.66 25.59 24.36
C ILE A 573 146.33 26.88 24.85
N LEU A 574 145.61 27.80 25.50
CA LEU A 574 146.17 29.00 26.15
C LEU A 574 146.85 28.68 27.50
N LYS A 575 146.36 27.67 28.23
CA LYS A 575 146.99 27.14 29.46
C LYS A 575 148.20 26.24 29.16
N ILE A 576 148.28 25.65 27.97
CA ILE A 576 149.47 24.98 27.43
C ILE A 576 150.21 26.00 26.56
N GLY A 577 150.92 26.91 27.23
CA GLY A 577 151.67 28.01 26.62
C GLY A 577 152.48 27.58 25.40
N GLY A 578 152.41 28.42 24.37
CA GLY A 578 152.97 28.18 23.04
C GLY A 578 154.48 27.97 23.01
N PHE A 579 154.93 27.40 21.90
CA PHE A 579 156.31 27.00 21.59
C PHE A 579 157.38 28.05 21.95
N SER A 580 157.05 29.34 21.93
CA SER A 580 157.94 30.44 22.31
C SER A 580 158.22 30.57 23.82
N SER A 581 157.35 30.09 24.72
CA SER A 581 157.65 30.01 26.16
C SER A 581 158.54 28.81 26.47
N PHE A 582 158.34 27.69 25.77
CA PHE A 582 159.22 26.52 25.86
C PHE A 582 160.62 26.80 25.28
N GLU A 583 160.75 27.54 24.18
CA GLU A 583 162.06 27.95 23.65
C GLU A 583 162.79 28.94 24.58
N ALA A 584 162.07 29.86 25.22
CA ALA A 584 162.66 30.78 26.19
C ALA A 584 163.09 30.09 27.51
N GLU A 585 162.33 29.10 27.99
CA GLU A 585 162.71 28.28 29.13
C GLU A 585 163.86 27.31 28.79
N LEU A 586 163.88 26.72 27.59
CA LEU A 586 164.99 25.87 27.13
C LEU A 586 166.29 26.68 27.00
N ALA A 587 166.23 27.90 26.46
CA ALA A 587 167.38 28.79 26.39
C ALA A 587 167.92 29.19 27.78
N LYS A 588 167.02 29.51 28.73
CA LYS A 588 167.41 29.78 30.12
C LYS A 588 168.03 28.56 30.80
N LEU A 589 167.45 27.37 30.63
CA LEU A 589 167.95 26.13 31.22
C LEU A 589 169.30 25.70 30.63
N LEU A 590 169.53 25.94 29.33
CA LEU A 590 170.85 25.69 28.70
C LEU A 590 171.92 26.66 29.22
N GLN A 591 171.59 27.94 29.39
CA GLN A 591 172.50 28.93 29.96
C GLN A 591 172.83 28.64 31.44
N GLU A 592 171.85 28.19 32.21
CA GLU A 592 172.02 27.76 33.61
C GLU A 592 172.89 26.50 33.70
N ARG A 593 172.71 25.54 32.79
CA ARG A 593 173.53 24.34 32.68
C ARG A 593 175.00 24.67 32.38
N GLU A 594 175.27 25.61 31.47
CA GLU A 594 176.65 26.04 31.15
C GLU A 594 177.31 26.78 32.33
N ARG A 595 176.56 27.64 33.02
CA ARG A 595 177.03 28.29 34.26
C ARG A 595 177.43 27.26 35.32
N LEU A 596 176.56 26.29 35.60
CA LEU A 596 176.81 25.23 36.59
C LEU A 596 177.96 24.29 36.18
N LEU A 597 178.12 23.99 34.88
CA LEU A 597 179.27 23.22 34.39
C LEU A 597 180.60 23.97 34.58
N SER A 598 180.61 25.29 34.35
CA SER A 598 181.77 26.14 34.62
C SER A 598 182.12 26.17 36.11
N GLU A 599 181.12 26.31 36.98
CA GLU A 599 181.31 26.26 38.44
C GLU A 599 181.82 24.90 38.92
N LEU A 600 181.26 23.80 38.39
CA LEU A 600 181.69 22.45 38.72
C LEU A 600 183.16 22.20 38.31
N ASN A 601 183.56 22.67 37.13
CA ASN A 601 184.95 22.59 36.68
C ASN A 601 185.89 23.45 37.56
N ARG A 602 185.45 24.65 37.97
CA ARG A 602 186.19 25.50 38.91
C ARG A 602 186.38 24.83 40.26
N PHE A 603 185.32 24.24 40.82
CA PHE A 603 185.40 23.52 42.11
C PHE A 603 186.23 22.25 42.01
N ARG A 604 186.16 21.49 40.90
CA ARG A 604 187.05 20.34 40.66
C ARG A 604 188.53 20.73 40.61
N GLY A 605 188.87 21.82 39.91
CA GLY A 605 190.23 22.34 39.89
C GLY A 605 190.71 22.71 41.29
N THR A 606 189.85 23.39 42.05
CA THR A 606 190.15 23.82 43.43
C THR A 606 190.33 22.61 44.37
N MET A 607 189.47 21.58 44.27
CA MET A 607 189.60 20.34 45.04
C MET A 607 190.89 19.58 44.73
N SER A 608 191.30 19.52 43.46
CA SER A 608 192.55 18.86 43.06
C SER A 608 193.78 19.55 43.67
N VAL A 609 193.80 20.88 43.71
CA VAL A 609 194.86 21.66 44.39
C VAL A 609 194.89 21.37 45.89
N TYR A 610 193.73 21.37 46.56
CA TYR A 610 193.68 21.04 47.99
C TYR A 610 194.10 19.60 48.29
N GLN A 611 193.72 18.63 47.46
CA GLN A 611 194.18 17.24 47.60
C GLN A 611 195.69 17.12 47.43
N ASN A 612 196.29 17.84 46.47
CA ASN A 612 197.75 17.87 46.33
C ASN A 612 198.44 18.50 47.55
N ASN A 613 197.90 19.60 48.09
CA ASN A 613 198.44 20.23 49.30
C ASN A 613 198.33 19.34 50.54
N ILE A 614 197.20 18.64 50.72
CA ILE A 614 197.03 17.69 51.81
C ILE A 614 198.01 16.52 51.68
N SER A 615 198.26 16.05 50.46
CA SER A 615 199.24 14.99 50.18
C SER A 615 200.66 15.42 50.54
N LYS A 616 201.07 16.64 50.16
CA LYS A 616 202.35 17.23 50.55
C LYS A 616 202.50 17.37 52.07
N ASN A 617 201.52 17.97 52.74
CA ASN A 617 201.56 18.16 54.20
C ASN A 617 201.57 16.84 54.97
N LYS A 618 200.91 15.78 54.46
CA LYS A 618 200.98 14.43 55.05
C LYS A 618 202.37 13.78 54.92
N ILE A 619 203.15 14.16 53.91
CA ILE A 619 204.55 13.72 53.78
C ILE A 619 205.43 14.52 54.75
N ASP A 620 205.22 15.84 54.84
CA ASP A 620 205.99 16.70 55.75
C ASP A 620 205.80 16.35 57.23
N LEU A 621 204.58 15.97 57.64
CA LEU A 621 204.30 15.50 59.00
C LEU A 621 204.97 14.16 59.37
N LYS A 622 205.49 13.40 58.39
CA LYS A 622 206.28 12.18 58.64
C LYS A 622 207.78 12.46 58.81
N GLN A 623 208.23 13.71 58.61
CA GLN A 623 209.60 14.09 58.83
C GLN A 623 209.98 13.93 60.31
N VAL A 624 211.22 13.52 60.58
CA VAL A 624 211.72 13.16 61.93
C VAL A 624 211.55 14.30 62.95
N GLN A 625 211.59 15.54 62.50
CA GLN A 625 211.44 16.74 63.33
C GLN A 625 210.02 16.95 63.91
N TYR A 626 208.99 16.33 63.33
CA TYR A 626 207.60 16.45 63.80
C TYR A 626 207.05 15.16 64.42
N LYS A 627 207.80 14.06 64.35
CA LYS A 627 207.41 12.76 64.90
C LYS A 627 207.72 12.69 66.40
N ASP A 628 206.73 12.32 67.21
CA ASP A 628 206.80 12.15 68.67
C ASP A 628 207.13 13.43 69.48
N ILE A 629 206.81 14.61 68.93
CA ILE A 629 207.09 15.91 69.57
C ILE A 629 206.34 16.07 70.90
N ASP A 630 205.10 15.57 70.99
CA ASP A 630 204.27 15.68 72.20
C ASP A 630 204.88 14.89 73.36
N LYS A 631 205.45 13.70 73.11
CA LYS A 631 206.15 12.91 74.14
C LYS A 631 207.41 13.62 74.64
N ARG A 632 208.19 14.20 73.75
CA ARG A 632 209.41 14.96 74.11
C ARG A 632 209.08 16.20 74.94
N TYR A 633 208.00 16.91 74.61
CA TYR A 633 207.51 18.06 75.39
C TYR A 633 206.99 17.62 76.76
N PHE A 634 206.22 16.52 76.82
CA PHE A 634 205.67 16.02 78.08
C PHE A 634 206.75 15.52 79.04
N ASP A 635 207.80 14.86 78.55
CA ASP A 635 208.92 14.40 79.39
C ASP A 635 209.69 15.59 80.01
N GLN A 636 209.84 16.71 79.28
CA GLN A 636 210.37 17.96 79.85
C GLN A 636 209.42 18.56 80.90
N LEU A 637 208.11 18.46 80.69
CA LEU A 637 207.09 18.94 81.62
C LEU A 637 207.05 18.11 82.91
N ILE A 638 207.24 16.78 82.80
CA ILE A 638 207.43 15.86 83.94
C ILE A 638 208.65 16.29 84.78
N GLN A 639 209.80 16.58 84.16
CA GLN A 639 210.99 17.03 84.91
C GLN A 639 210.78 18.34 85.69
N LEU A 640 210.12 19.32 85.08
CA LEU A 640 209.92 20.63 85.70
C LEU A 640 208.93 20.58 86.88
N LYS A 641 207.87 19.77 86.77
CA LYS A 641 206.84 19.73 87.81
C LYS A 641 207.22 18.86 89.01
N THR A 642 208.04 17.83 88.78
CA THR A 642 208.59 16.98 89.84
C THR A 642 209.61 17.73 90.70
N THR A 643 210.37 18.66 90.13
CA THR A 643 211.32 19.52 90.87
C THR A 643 210.64 20.62 91.68
N GLU A 644 209.58 21.23 91.15
CA GLU A 644 208.78 22.23 91.89
C GLU A 644 208.10 21.65 93.14
N MET A 645 207.57 20.43 93.06
CA MET A 645 206.85 19.85 94.20
C MET A 645 207.77 19.35 95.31
N ALA A 646 208.95 18.81 94.98
CA ALA A 646 209.97 18.46 95.97
C ALA A 646 210.38 19.67 96.85
N ASN A 647 210.41 20.87 96.27
CA ASN A 647 210.64 22.11 97.02
C ASN A 647 209.47 22.47 97.97
N LYS A 648 208.22 22.22 97.56
CA LYS A 648 207.04 22.48 98.40
C LYS A 648 206.91 21.54 99.59
N ASP A 649 207.32 20.28 99.44
CA ASP A 649 207.37 19.32 100.54
C ASP A 649 208.42 19.72 101.58
N LEU A 650 209.61 20.20 101.16
CA LEU A 650 210.63 20.68 102.09
C LEU A 650 210.18 21.90 102.90
N ASP A 651 209.49 22.86 102.28
CA ASP A 651 209.03 24.09 102.93
C ASP A 651 207.95 23.84 103.99
N ARG A 652 207.11 22.81 103.80
CA ARG A 652 206.07 22.46 104.78
C ARG A 652 206.61 21.64 105.95
N TYR A 653 207.63 20.82 105.72
CA TYR A 653 208.40 20.23 106.83
C TYR A 653 209.20 21.28 107.61
N TYR A 654 209.62 22.38 106.97
CA TYR A 654 210.28 23.48 107.68
C TYR A 654 209.32 24.27 108.57
N ASN A 655 208.06 24.45 108.15
CA ASN A 655 207.02 25.11 108.95
C ASN A 655 206.31 24.19 109.94
N ALA A 656 206.77 22.95 110.06
CA ALA A 656 206.57 22.19 111.27
C ALA A 656 207.14 22.95 112.48
N LEU A 657 206.93 22.38 113.65
CA LEU A 657 207.93 22.39 114.72
C LEU A 657 208.14 23.67 115.55
N ASP A 658 207.45 24.81 115.31
CA ASP A 658 207.61 26.01 116.16
C ASP A 658 206.33 26.58 116.81
N LYS A 659 205.47 25.69 117.32
CA LYS A 659 204.69 25.90 118.57
C LYS A 659 204.10 24.64 119.16
#